data_AF-M4FCF9-F1
#
_entry.id   AF-M4FCF9-F1
#
_cell.length_a   1.000
_cell.length_b   1.000
_cell.length_c   1.000
_cell.angle_alpha   90.00
_cell.angle_beta   90.00
_cell.angle_gamma   90.00
#
_symmetry.space_group_name_H-M   'P 1'
#
loop_
_entity.id
_entity.type
_entity.pdbx_description
1 polymer ?
#
loop_
_entity_poly.entity_id
_entity_poly.type
_entity_poly.pdbx_seq_one_letter_code
_entity_poly.pdbx_strand_id
1 'polypeptide(L)'
;MAGHYRWKSFEENEDRPEKPRRYGVTEMRGPRYSVLSQNVLQEIFESMGQFVDGLKFSGGSNSLIPKSFIKQAIEMAHEHDVYVSTGDWAEHVLRSGGPSAFKEYVEECKQLGFDTIELNANSLEVPEDTLLRYVRMIKNGGLRAKPIFAVKFNKSDIPGRRNRAFGSYVVPEPRSSEFVEDIDLLIRKAERCLEAGADTIMIDADDVCKYADSVRADIIAKVIGRLGVEKTMFEASDAKLAEWFIKRYGPNVNLYVDHSQIMDLECLRGRHLAFAFLANVTSIDLPEPDFTIGPGHGGGAPDPARVEAPPVVVPFVPKSPVYIIYLGATKHADPKLVAQSHLEILKSVLGSEEAAKNSMIYNYQYGFSGFAAKLKPAEAHKLKNHPEVITLVINRKLLMQTTRTWDYLGLFSTPASSKGLLQGSNMGSGAIIGVIDSGIWSESGVFDDNGYGPTPKQWKGQCVSGDQFKAEDCNKKLIGAKYYMDGLNADLATSINSSTEHISPRDHNGHGTQVSSTVAGSFLSNLAFPGLSAGSIMRGAAPKAHIAMYKACWDVQGGMCSVADVWKAFDEAINDGVDVLSVSIGGLFRDLDVEVDIAIPALHAVNKGITVVSPAGNGGPRGTTVINISPWIITVAATTLDRSLSAFITLDNNQTFMGQSMYTGPELGFTDVMFSADMSSVATVKGKVVMYFEKERPMPGPEILQRNGAVGVIYVRTPSSRLECPANFPCIYIEIDIGSKIYFHMETTSSPKVKISPFKAVIGESVASIVGGSSSRGPSSFSPAILKPDIAAPGLNLLTPRIPTDEDTSEFAYSGTSMATPVIAGIVALLKNSHPTWSPAAIKSAIVTTARSTDPYGEPLTAEGTTPKIADAFDYGGGLVDMEKATDPGLVYDMDMNDYVHYLCSAALYSDKRVSALTGNVTTKCPSSSSSILDINVPSITIPDLKGNVKVITRTVTNVGPVDSVYKPVIKAPLGFDVKVSPEELVFNKGTSKAAFTVSVSSGSYKANTGFFFGSLTWSDGLHNVTIPVSVRANFIDNFYL
;
A
#
# COMPACT_ATOMS: atom_id res chain seq x y z
N MET A 1 18.53 -26.55 11.59
CA MET A 1 17.17 -27.10 11.81
C MET A 1 16.18 -26.01 11.41
N ALA A 2 15.32 -26.30 10.44
CA ALA A 2 14.27 -25.40 9.99
C ALA A 2 13.12 -25.42 11.02
N GLY A 3 12.81 -24.25 11.60
CA GLY A 3 11.65 -24.09 12.47
C GLY A 3 10.44 -23.65 11.64
N HIS A 4 9.53 -24.59 11.34
CA HIS A 4 8.22 -24.28 10.77
C HIS A 4 7.44 -23.32 11.67
N TYR A 5 6.72 -22.35 11.12
CA TYR A 5 5.61 -21.68 11.82
C TYR A 5 4.48 -22.72 11.92
N ARG A 6 4.33 -23.36 13.08
CA ARG A 6 3.08 -24.06 13.43
C ARG A 6 2.12 -23.04 14.04
N TRP A 7 0.85 -23.19 13.72
CA TRP A 7 -0.25 -22.56 14.45
C TRP A 7 -0.21 -23.02 15.92
N LYS A 8 -0.57 -22.14 16.86
CA LYS A 8 -0.70 -22.48 18.29
C LYS A 8 -1.61 -23.72 18.40
N SER A 9 -1.12 -24.82 18.96
CA SER A 9 -2.00 -25.93 19.37
C SER A 9 -2.66 -25.54 20.68
N PHE A 10 -3.98 -25.65 20.75
CA PHE A 10 -4.78 -25.45 21.96
C PHE A 10 -4.73 -26.69 22.87
N GLU A 11 -3.55 -27.29 23.04
CA GLU A 11 -3.37 -28.37 24.03
C GLU A 11 -3.07 -27.75 25.39
N GLU A 12 -3.86 -28.12 26.39
CA GLU A 12 -3.95 -27.52 27.75
C GLU A 12 -2.64 -27.56 28.58
N ASN A 13 -1.55 -28.14 28.07
CA ASN A 13 -0.33 -28.39 28.85
C ASN A 13 0.93 -27.63 28.37
N GLU A 14 0.83 -26.73 27.39
CA GLU A 14 1.97 -25.90 26.90
C GLU A 14 1.81 -24.39 27.14
N ASP A 15 0.84 -23.97 27.95
CA ASP A 15 0.51 -22.56 28.11
C ASP A 15 1.35 -21.83 29.18
N ARG A 16 1.77 -20.60 28.83
CA ARG A 16 2.20 -19.57 29.78
C ARG A 16 1.16 -19.49 30.91
N PRO A 17 1.56 -19.41 32.20
CA PRO A 17 0.62 -19.50 33.32
C PRO A 17 -0.53 -18.50 33.20
N GLU A 18 -1.70 -18.80 33.77
CA GLU A 18 -2.74 -17.79 33.93
C GLU A 18 -2.27 -16.65 34.85
N LYS A 19 -2.90 -15.48 34.69
CA LYS A 19 -2.63 -14.34 35.56
C LYS A 19 -3.16 -14.60 36.98
N PRO A 20 -2.49 -14.07 38.03
CA PRO A 20 -1.26 -13.29 38.00
C PRO A 20 0.01 -14.15 37.86
N ARG A 21 0.91 -13.75 36.94
CA ARG A 21 2.11 -14.52 36.58
C ARG A 21 3.32 -14.16 37.44
N ARG A 22 4.19 -15.14 37.69
CA ARG A 22 5.51 -14.95 38.33
C ARG A 22 6.71 -15.16 37.40
N TYR A 23 6.47 -15.81 36.28
CA TYR A 23 7.42 -16.08 35.22
C TYR A 23 6.70 -15.97 33.88
N GLY A 24 7.43 -15.66 32.82
CA GLY A 24 6.84 -15.29 31.53
C GLY A 24 6.05 -13.97 31.63
N VAL A 25 6.42 -13.07 32.53
CA VAL A 25 5.75 -11.78 32.68
C VAL A 25 6.02 -10.92 31.44
N THR A 26 4.99 -10.28 30.88
CA THR A 26 5.12 -9.20 29.89
C THR A 26 4.73 -7.90 30.55
N GLU A 27 5.71 -7.03 30.76
CA GLU A 27 5.45 -5.65 31.10
C GLU A 27 5.55 -4.81 29.83
N MET A 28 4.50 -4.07 29.51
CA MET A 28 4.49 -3.19 28.34
C MET A 28 4.82 -1.75 28.73
N ARG A 29 5.61 -1.11 27.88
CA ARG A 29 5.90 0.32 27.93
C ARG A 29 4.70 1.13 27.41
N GLY A 30 4.27 2.13 28.18
CA GLY A 30 3.45 3.23 27.63
C GLY A 30 4.29 4.14 26.70
N PRO A 31 3.75 4.66 25.60
CA PRO A 31 4.48 5.41 24.58
C PRO A 31 5.33 6.52 25.20
N ARG A 32 6.58 6.64 24.74
CA ARG A 32 7.42 7.77 25.11
C ARG A 32 6.82 9.04 24.51
N TYR A 33 6.55 10.05 25.34
CA TYR A 33 6.06 11.38 24.93
C TYR A 33 4.63 11.45 24.36
N SER A 34 3.88 10.35 24.35
CA SER A 34 2.45 10.34 23.97
C SER A 34 1.64 9.56 24.99
N VAL A 35 0.60 10.18 25.53
CA VAL A 35 -0.31 9.51 26.46
C VAL A 35 -1.15 8.53 25.63
N LEU A 36 -1.16 7.23 25.96
CA LEU A 36 -2.18 6.34 25.40
C LEU A 36 -3.52 6.90 25.85
N SER A 37 -4.37 7.26 24.89
CA SER A 37 -5.74 7.61 25.21
C SER A 37 -6.41 6.43 25.90
N GLN A 38 -7.40 6.71 26.73
CA GLN A 38 -8.16 5.69 27.45
C GLN A 38 -8.66 4.58 26.50
N ASN A 39 -9.07 4.94 25.29
CA ASN A 39 -9.53 3.99 24.26
C ASN A 39 -8.41 3.07 23.78
N VAL A 40 -7.18 3.56 23.63
CA VAL A 40 -6.07 2.72 23.16
C VAL A 40 -5.62 1.76 24.27
N LEU A 41 -5.59 2.21 25.53
CA LEU A 41 -5.34 1.31 26.66
C LEU A 41 -6.43 0.24 26.76
N GLN A 42 -7.69 0.64 26.61
CA GLN A 42 -8.83 -0.29 26.61
C GLN A 42 -8.74 -1.28 25.45
N GLU A 43 -8.49 -0.82 24.23
CA GLU A 43 -8.32 -1.70 23.05
C GLU A 43 -7.15 -2.67 23.25
N ILE A 44 -6.02 -2.21 23.79
CA ILE A 44 -4.89 -3.09 24.09
C ILE A 44 -5.27 -4.12 25.15
N PHE A 45 -5.98 -3.73 26.20
CA PHE A 45 -6.37 -4.68 27.25
C PHE A 45 -7.50 -5.63 26.83
N GLU A 46 -8.45 -5.19 26.00
CA GLU A 46 -9.51 -6.04 25.46
C GLU A 46 -8.97 -7.02 24.41
N SER A 47 -8.04 -6.59 23.56
CA SER A 47 -7.48 -7.43 22.48
C SER A 47 -6.30 -8.29 22.92
N MET A 48 -5.41 -7.72 23.73
CA MET A 48 -4.11 -8.30 24.10
C MET A 48 -3.92 -8.42 25.61
N GLY A 49 -4.88 -7.97 26.43
CA GLY A 49 -4.72 -7.90 27.88
C GLY A 49 -4.44 -9.24 28.53
N GLN A 50 -4.94 -10.36 27.98
CA GLN A 50 -4.57 -11.70 28.45
C GLN A 50 -3.05 -11.94 28.46
N PHE A 51 -2.30 -11.26 27.58
CA PHE A 51 -0.86 -11.41 27.42
C PHE A 51 -0.03 -10.32 28.11
N VAL A 52 -0.64 -9.24 28.57
CA VAL A 52 0.04 -8.13 29.25
C VAL A 52 -0.15 -8.29 30.74
N ASP A 53 0.92 -8.38 31.53
CA ASP A 53 0.82 -8.48 32.99
C ASP A 53 1.02 -7.12 33.68
N GLY A 54 1.83 -6.25 33.08
CA GLY A 54 2.18 -4.96 33.66
C GLY A 54 2.14 -3.83 32.64
N LEU A 55 1.71 -2.65 33.09
CA LEU A 55 1.83 -1.38 32.37
C LEU A 55 2.86 -0.52 33.10
N LYS A 56 3.98 -0.22 32.44
CA LYS A 56 4.99 0.71 32.95
C LYS A 56 4.75 2.11 32.40
N PHE A 57 4.61 3.08 33.31
CA PHE A 57 4.53 4.49 32.95
C PHE A 57 5.92 5.02 32.55
N SER A 58 5.98 5.88 31.55
CA SER A 58 7.21 6.54 31.12
C SER A 58 7.46 7.78 32.00
N GLY A 59 8.29 7.65 33.04
CA GLY A 59 8.54 8.68 34.05
C GLY A 59 8.80 10.09 33.48
N GLY A 60 8.41 11.13 34.22
CA GLY A 60 8.61 12.54 33.89
C GLY A 60 7.53 13.18 33.00
N SER A 61 7.15 12.55 31.88
CA SER A 61 6.04 13.06 31.05
C SER A 61 4.68 12.87 31.74
N ASN A 62 4.54 11.76 32.48
CA ASN A 62 3.28 11.39 33.11
C ASN A 62 3.00 12.13 34.42
N SER A 63 3.97 12.82 35.02
CA SER A 63 3.75 13.65 36.21
C SER A 63 2.98 14.95 35.90
N LEU A 64 2.95 15.36 34.64
CA LEU A 64 2.15 16.49 34.15
C LEU A 64 0.68 16.10 33.90
N ILE A 65 0.34 14.82 34.01
CA ILE A 65 -1.01 14.30 33.76
C ILE A 65 -1.88 14.52 35.00
N PRO A 66 -3.16 14.94 34.85
CA PRO A 66 -4.08 15.06 35.98
C PRO A 66 -4.19 13.75 36.76
N LYS A 67 -4.13 13.84 38.10
CA LYS A 67 -4.28 12.69 39.01
C LYS A 67 -5.52 11.84 38.73
N SER A 68 -6.62 12.47 38.29
CA SER A 68 -7.85 11.78 37.90
C SER A 68 -7.65 10.85 36.71
N PHE A 69 -6.88 11.27 35.71
CA PHE A 69 -6.59 10.44 34.53
C PHE A 69 -5.64 9.30 34.87
N ILE A 70 -4.61 9.56 35.70
CA ILE A 70 -3.70 8.52 36.20
C ILE A 70 -4.50 7.44 36.92
N LYS A 71 -5.42 7.84 37.81
CA LYS A 71 -6.28 6.93 38.56
C LYS A 71 -7.19 6.10 37.64
N GLN A 72 -7.80 6.72 36.63
CA GLN A 72 -8.63 6.01 35.65
C GLN A 72 -7.85 5.00 34.81
N ALA A 73 -6.63 5.34 34.37
CA ALA A 73 -5.78 4.42 33.63
C ALA A 73 -5.34 3.22 34.49
N ILE A 74 -5.08 3.46 35.78
CA ILE A 74 -4.77 2.42 36.76
C ILE A 74 -5.99 1.52 37.01
N GLU A 75 -7.17 2.09 37.25
CA GLU A 75 -8.41 1.35 37.44
C GLU A 75 -8.71 0.44 36.23
N MET A 76 -8.55 0.95 35.01
CA MET A 76 -8.71 0.18 33.77
C MET A 76 -7.71 -0.97 33.64
N ALA A 77 -6.45 -0.75 34.01
CA ALA A 77 -5.44 -1.81 34.01
C ALA A 77 -5.80 -2.90 35.03
N HIS A 78 -6.25 -2.51 36.22
CA HIS A 78 -6.70 -3.43 37.27
C HIS A 78 -7.93 -4.25 36.87
N GLU A 79 -8.87 -3.67 36.12
CA GLU A 79 -10.02 -4.39 35.55
C GLU A 79 -9.63 -5.56 34.62
N HIS A 80 -8.40 -5.54 34.08
CA HIS A 80 -7.88 -6.55 33.16
C HIS A 80 -6.75 -7.39 33.77
N ASP A 81 -6.63 -7.40 35.10
CA ASP A 81 -5.56 -8.07 35.85
C ASP A 81 -4.15 -7.62 35.37
N VAL A 82 -3.99 -6.32 35.07
CA VAL A 82 -2.72 -5.70 34.68
C VAL A 82 -2.25 -4.79 35.80
N TYR A 83 -1.06 -5.05 36.33
CA TYR A 83 -0.49 -4.19 37.35
C TYR A 83 0.15 -2.93 36.76
N VAL A 84 0.26 -1.86 37.55
CA VAL A 84 0.85 -0.60 37.09
C VAL A 84 2.13 -0.26 37.83
N SER A 85 3.17 0.07 37.07
CA SER A 85 4.48 0.49 37.55
C SER A 85 4.74 1.97 37.28
N THR A 86 5.37 2.67 38.23
CA THR A 86 5.60 4.13 38.15
C THR A 86 6.63 4.54 37.09
N GLY A 87 7.50 3.63 36.67
CA GLY A 87 8.70 3.96 35.89
C GLY A 87 9.68 4.86 36.63
N ASP A 88 10.56 5.51 35.85
CA ASP A 88 11.82 6.12 36.31
C ASP A 88 11.62 7.57 36.84
N TRP A 89 10.76 7.75 37.84
CA TRP A 89 10.48 9.06 38.46
C TRP A 89 10.93 9.19 39.92
N ALA A 90 11.07 8.08 40.64
CA ALA A 90 11.44 8.07 42.05
C ALA A 90 12.78 8.79 42.31
N GLU A 91 13.70 8.74 41.35
CA GLU A 91 15.03 9.36 41.43
C GLU A 91 14.96 10.88 41.41
N HIS A 92 14.01 11.44 40.65
CA HIS A 92 13.78 12.88 40.62
C HIS A 92 13.24 13.37 41.96
N VAL A 93 12.26 12.65 42.54
CA VAL A 93 11.71 12.96 43.87
C VAL A 93 12.82 12.92 44.93
N LEU A 94 13.64 11.87 44.89
CA LEU A 94 14.74 11.69 45.84
C LEU A 94 15.83 12.77 45.73
N ARG A 95 16.17 13.21 44.50
CA ARG A 95 17.15 14.29 44.28
C ARG A 95 16.62 15.66 44.69
N SER A 96 15.34 15.94 44.47
CA SER A 96 14.76 17.26 44.71
C SER A 96 14.25 17.47 46.14
N GLY A 97 13.76 16.42 46.81
CA GLY A 97 13.11 16.53 48.12
C GLY A 97 13.61 15.56 49.20
N GLY A 98 14.60 14.72 48.90
CA GLY A 98 15.23 13.81 49.86
C GLY A 98 14.31 12.70 50.41
N PRO A 99 14.71 12.02 51.51
CA PRO A 99 13.98 10.88 52.05
C PRO A 99 12.54 11.18 52.50
N SER A 100 12.26 12.40 52.99
CA SER A 100 10.93 12.81 53.43
C SER A 100 9.96 12.94 52.26
N ALA A 101 10.37 13.60 51.17
CA ALA A 101 9.56 13.70 49.96
C ALA A 101 9.33 12.35 49.30
N PHE A 102 10.33 11.45 49.37
CA PHE A 102 10.16 10.10 48.84
C PHE A 102 9.17 9.28 49.67
N LYS A 103 9.09 9.49 50.99
CA LYS A 103 8.04 8.88 51.82
C LYS A 103 6.65 9.39 51.42
N GLU A 104 6.50 10.69 51.17
CA GLU A 104 5.24 11.27 50.67
C GLU A 104 4.86 10.71 49.31
N TYR A 105 5.84 10.55 48.42
CA TYR A 105 5.64 9.94 47.10
C TYR A 105 5.17 8.48 47.19
N VAL A 106 5.73 7.68 48.10
CA VAL A 106 5.25 6.30 48.33
C VAL A 106 3.78 6.28 48.76
N GLU A 107 3.38 7.19 49.66
CA GLU A 107 1.97 7.30 50.08
C GLU A 107 1.07 7.82 48.94
N GLU A 108 1.54 8.76 48.12
CA GLU A 108 0.80 9.28 46.98
C GLU A 108 0.59 8.21 45.89
N CYS A 109 1.64 7.43 45.56
CA CYS A 109 1.54 6.32 44.63
C CYS A 109 0.50 5.30 45.10
N LYS A 110 0.49 4.99 46.41
CA LYS A 110 -0.50 4.12 47.03
C LYS A 110 -1.92 4.69 46.92
N GLN A 111 -2.10 5.99 47.12
CA GLN A 111 -3.40 6.64 47.00
C GLN A 111 -3.92 6.68 45.55
N LEU A 112 -3.03 6.80 44.58
CA LEU A 112 -3.37 6.76 43.15
C LEU A 112 -3.63 5.35 42.62
N GLY A 113 -3.24 4.32 43.37
CA GLY A 113 -3.47 2.92 43.03
C GLY A 113 -2.31 2.24 42.29
N PHE A 114 -1.12 2.84 42.23
CA PHE A 114 0.03 2.15 41.65
C PHE A 114 0.35 0.88 42.44
N ASP A 115 0.87 -0.16 41.76
CA ASP A 115 1.25 -1.42 42.40
C ASP A 115 2.75 -1.52 42.66
N THR A 116 3.55 -0.94 41.76
CA THR A 116 5.00 -1.11 41.74
C THR A 116 5.70 0.25 41.62
N ILE A 117 6.70 0.49 42.47
CA ILE A 117 7.61 1.62 42.37
C ILE A 117 8.96 1.13 41.85
N GLU A 118 9.44 1.78 40.80
CA GLU A 118 10.76 1.54 40.22
C GLU A 118 11.83 2.41 40.89
N LEU A 119 13.02 1.83 41.08
CA LEU A 119 14.18 2.51 41.65
C LEU A 119 15.41 2.24 40.80
N ASN A 120 15.82 3.20 39.97
CA ASN A 120 17.03 3.10 39.17
C ASN A 120 18.26 3.34 40.06
N ALA A 121 18.89 2.24 40.48
CA ALA A 121 20.04 2.26 41.38
C ALA A 121 21.24 3.00 40.75
N ASN A 122 21.43 2.89 39.44
CA ASN A 122 22.51 3.54 38.70
C ASN A 122 22.31 5.06 38.62
N SER A 123 21.07 5.53 38.46
CA SER A 123 20.75 6.96 38.44
C SER A 123 20.78 7.58 39.84
N LEU A 124 20.44 6.84 40.88
CA LEU A 124 20.41 7.36 42.24
C LEU A 124 21.81 7.66 42.81
N GLU A 125 22.82 6.87 42.43
CA GLU A 125 24.21 6.97 42.95
C GLU A 125 24.30 7.00 44.49
N VAL A 126 23.31 6.43 45.19
CA VAL A 126 23.26 6.41 46.67
C VAL A 126 24.04 5.22 47.25
N PRO A 127 24.53 5.33 48.50
CA PRO A 127 25.09 4.17 49.21
C PRO A 127 24.12 3.00 49.25
N GLU A 128 24.64 1.78 49.20
CA GLU A 128 23.83 0.56 49.12
C GLU A 128 22.84 0.44 50.29
N ASP A 129 23.27 0.74 51.51
CA ASP A 129 22.37 0.71 52.68
C ASP A 129 21.23 1.71 52.58
N THR A 130 21.41 2.81 51.84
CA THR A 130 20.37 3.80 51.55
C THR A 130 19.39 3.26 50.51
N LEU A 131 19.87 2.60 49.45
CA LEU A 131 19.02 1.91 48.48
C LEU A 131 18.12 0.85 49.16
N LEU A 132 18.70 0.03 50.04
CA LEU A 132 17.95 -0.99 50.80
C LEU A 132 16.90 -0.38 51.73
N ARG A 133 17.16 0.81 52.31
CA ARG A 133 16.17 1.53 53.10
C ARG A 133 15.00 1.99 52.24
N TYR A 134 15.24 2.45 51.00
CA TYR A 134 14.17 2.83 50.09
C TYR A 134 13.34 1.63 49.63
N VAL A 135 13.98 0.49 49.33
CA VAL A 135 13.29 -0.78 49.05
C VAL A 135 12.36 -1.17 50.21
N ARG A 136 12.87 -1.15 51.45
CA ARG A 136 12.05 -1.44 52.64
C ARG A 136 10.93 -0.41 52.83
N MET A 137 11.17 0.85 52.51
CA MET A 137 10.15 1.89 52.65
C MET A 137 8.99 1.71 51.68
N ILE A 138 9.27 1.39 50.42
CA ILE A 138 8.24 1.02 49.43
C ILE A 138 7.45 -0.19 49.93
N LYS A 139 8.16 -1.22 50.40
CA LYS A 139 7.54 -2.47 50.87
C LYS A 139 6.66 -2.26 52.10
N ASN A 140 7.14 -1.50 53.08
CA ASN A 140 6.38 -1.12 54.27
C ASN A 140 5.19 -0.22 53.94
N GLY A 141 5.26 0.55 52.85
CA GLY A 141 4.14 1.29 52.28
C GLY A 141 3.04 0.39 51.69
N GLY A 142 3.33 -0.90 51.46
CA GLY A 142 2.40 -1.87 50.87
C GLY A 142 2.49 -1.97 49.35
N LEU A 143 3.53 -1.39 48.74
CA LEU A 143 3.78 -1.43 47.30
C LEU A 143 4.90 -2.42 46.96
N ARG A 144 4.98 -2.83 45.69
CA ARG A 144 6.08 -3.65 45.20
C ARG A 144 7.28 -2.78 44.84
N ALA A 145 8.48 -3.23 45.22
CA ALA A 145 9.71 -2.53 44.87
C ALA A 145 10.39 -3.25 43.70
N LYS A 146 10.66 -2.52 42.61
CA LYS A 146 11.38 -3.02 41.44
C LYS A 146 12.65 -2.21 41.18
N PRO A 147 13.77 -2.54 41.84
CA PRO A 147 15.06 -1.91 41.56
C PRO A 147 15.56 -2.22 40.15
N ILE A 148 16.09 -1.21 39.47
CA ILE A 148 16.70 -1.31 38.15
C ILE A 148 18.22 -1.18 38.29
N PHE A 149 18.95 -2.11 37.71
CA PHE A 149 20.39 -2.05 37.56
C PHE A 149 20.76 -2.05 36.08
N ALA A 150 21.58 -1.08 35.68
CA ALA A 150 22.17 -1.02 34.35
C ALA A 150 23.53 -1.68 34.37
N VAL A 151 23.84 -2.47 33.34
CA VAL A 151 25.16 -3.08 33.19
C VAL A 151 26.01 -2.21 32.27
N LYS A 152 26.93 -1.43 32.85
CA LYS A 152 27.92 -0.68 32.08
C LYS A 152 29.16 -1.54 31.83
N PHE A 153 29.56 -1.70 30.58
CA PHE A 153 30.83 -2.35 30.22
C PHE A 153 31.57 -1.50 29.19
N ASN A 154 32.85 -1.80 29.01
CA ASN A 154 33.68 -1.04 28.08
C ASN A 154 33.26 -1.39 26.66
N LYS A 155 32.99 -0.40 25.80
CA LYS A 155 32.66 -0.68 24.39
C LYS A 155 33.70 -1.56 23.69
N SER A 156 34.97 -1.49 24.11
CA SER A 156 36.09 -2.30 23.63
C SER A 156 35.98 -3.80 24.00
N ASP A 157 35.16 -4.15 25.01
CA ASP A 157 34.88 -5.52 25.43
C ASP A 157 33.72 -6.16 24.61
N ILE A 158 33.01 -5.37 23.79
CA ILE A 158 32.09 -5.90 22.77
C ILE A 158 32.88 -6.07 21.47
N PRO A 159 32.84 -7.26 20.84
CA PRO A 159 33.50 -7.46 19.55
C PRO A 159 32.95 -6.49 18.50
N GLY A 160 33.79 -5.56 18.04
CA GLY A 160 33.52 -4.74 16.87
C GLY A 160 33.40 -5.64 15.65
N ARG A 161 32.16 -5.84 15.16
CA ARG A 161 31.78 -6.56 13.92
C ARG A 161 32.59 -7.84 13.57
N ARG A 162 31.89 -8.98 13.57
CA ARG A 162 32.11 -10.15 12.69
C ARG A 162 33.32 -11.07 12.86
N ASN A 163 34.06 -11.08 13.96
CA ASN A 163 35.10 -12.10 14.16
C ASN A 163 34.82 -13.00 15.36
N ARG A 164 33.99 -14.04 15.17
CA ARG A 164 34.04 -15.27 15.97
C ARG A 164 33.93 -16.49 15.05
N ALA A 165 35.00 -16.74 14.28
CA ALA A 165 35.36 -18.12 13.94
C ALA A 165 36.13 -18.70 15.14
N PHE A 166 35.76 -19.89 15.58
CA PHE A 166 36.40 -20.60 16.69
C PHE A 166 37.92 -20.70 16.51
N GLY A 167 38.71 -20.10 17.43
CA GLY A 167 40.14 -20.38 17.59
C GLY A 167 41.16 -19.30 17.21
N SER A 168 40.77 -18.15 16.67
CA SER A 168 41.72 -17.06 16.34
C SER A 168 41.86 -16.04 17.48
N TYR A 169 43.11 -15.76 17.89
CA TYR A 169 43.43 -14.69 18.84
C TYR A 169 43.18 -13.32 18.20
N VAL A 170 42.20 -12.58 18.74
CA VAL A 170 41.88 -11.20 18.34
C VAL A 170 42.59 -10.24 19.29
N VAL A 171 43.31 -9.26 18.75
CA VAL A 171 43.97 -8.23 19.55
C VAL A 171 42.90 -7.40 20.26
N PRO A 172 42.92 -7.27 21.61
CA PRO A 172 41.94 -6.46 22.34
C PRO A 172 42.00 -5.01 21.87
N GLU A 173 40.84 -4.41 21.61
CA GLU A 173 40.78 -2.95 21.42
C GLU A 173 41.25 -2.26 22.72
N PRO A 174 42.05 -1.18 22.63
CA PRO A 174 42.53 -0.47 23.81
C PRO A 174 41.34 0.02 24.63
N ARG A 175 41.25 -0.39 25.90
CA ARG A 175 40.15 0.00 26.79
C ARG A 175 39.97 1.52 26.80
N SER A 176 38.79 1.98 26.37
CA SER A 176 38.33 3.34 26.65
C SER A 176 38.24 3.55 28.16
N SER A 177 38.40 4.76 28.67
CA SER A 177 38.29 5.05 30.12
C SER A 177 36.84 5.00 30.64
N GLU A 178 35.93 4.29 29.96
CA GLU A 178 34.51 4.16 30.35
C GLU A 178 34.40 3.23 31.57
N PHE A 179 33.62 3.68 32.57
CA PHE A 179 33.39 2.99 33.83
C PHE A 179 32.71 1.62 33.57
N VAL A 180 33.42 0.52 33.89
CA VAL A 180 32.89 -0.85 33.81
C VAL A 180 32.36 -1.25 35.17
N GLU A 181 31.09 -1.62 35.25
CA GLU A 181 30.48 -2.07 36.49
C GLU A 181 30.84 -3.55 36.76
N ASP A 182 31.34 -3.83 37.96
CA ASP A 182 31.62 -5.20 38.40
C ASP A 182 30.29 -5.96 38.52
N ILE A 183 30.08 -6.93 37.62
CA ILE A 183 28.87 -7.75 37.56
C ILE A 183 28.64 -8.53 38.86
N ASP A 184 29.70 -8.98 39.54
CA ASP A 184 29.55 -9.65 40.84
C ASP A 184 29.08 -8.66 41.92
N LEU A 185 29.54 -7.42 41.86
CA LEU A 185 29.05 -6.36 42.74
C LEU A 185 27.59 -6.02 42.45
N LEU A 186 27.19 -5.91 41.18
CA LEU A 186 25.81 -5.68 40.77
C LEU A 186 24.89 -6.80 41.25
N ILE A 187 25.27 -8.07 41.02
CA ILE A 187 24.50 -9.23 41.47
C ILE A 187 24.38 -9.24 43.00
N ARG A 188 25.46 -8.98 43.75
CA ARG A 188 25.40 -8.89 45.22
C ARG A 188 24.44 -7.79 45.70
N LYS A 189 24.46 -6.62 45.05
CA LYS A 189 23.52 -5.52 45.36
C LYS A 189 22.07 -5.93 45.07
N ALA A 190 21.84 -6.62 43.95
CA ALA A 190 20.53 -7.13 43.57
C ALA A 190 20.02 -8.20 44.56
N GLU A 191 20.88 -9.14 44.98
CA GLU A 191 20.57 -10.14 46.02
C GLU A 191 20.18 -9.47 47.34
N ARG A 192 20.95 -8.47 47.78
CA ARG A 192 20.61 -7.71 48.99
C ARG A 192 19.31 -6.93 48.85
N CYS A 193 18.97 -6.44 47.66
CA CYS A 193 17.67 -5.82 47.40
C CYS A 193 16.53 -6.84 47.51
N LEU A 194 16.69 -8.06 46.98
CA LEU A 194 15.74 -9.16 47.14
C LEU A 194 15.56 -9.54 48.61
N GLU A 195 16.66 -9.65 49.38
CA GLU A 195 16.63 -9.89 50.83
C GLU A 195 15.93 -8.76 51.61
N ALA A 196 16.07 -7.52 51.13
CA ALA A 196 15.39 -6.35 51.71
C ALA A 196 13.91 -6.24 51.33
N GLY A 197 13.40 -7.13 50.47
CA GLY A 197 11.99 -7.24 50.10
C GLY A 197 11.63 -6.75 48.70
N ALA A 198 12.60 -6.56 47.81
CA ALA A 198 12.33 -6.29 46.40
C ALA A 198 11.59 -7.46 45.74
N ASP A 199 10.61 -7.15 44.89
CA ASP A 199 9.72 -8.15 44.29
C ASP A 199 10.30 -8.71 42.99
N THR A 200 10.96 -7.85 42.21
CA THR A 200 11.61 -8.17 40.94
C THR A 200 12.82 -7.25 40.75
N ILE A 201 13.90 -7.78 40.18
CA ILE A 201 15.06 -7.00 39.76
C ILE A 201 14.96 -6.78 38.26
N MET A 202 14.95 -5.53 37.83
CA MET A 202 15.01 -5.15 36.43
C MET A 202 16.47 -4.96 36.03
N ILE A 203 16.87 -5.58 34.93
CA ILE A 203 18.19 -5.38 34.34
C ILE A 203 18.01 -4.55 33.08
N ASP A 204 18.49 -3.30 33.15
CA ASP A 204 18.64 -2.46 31.97
C ASP A 204 19.79 -3.02 31.14
N ALA A 205 19.41 -3.57 30.00
CA ALA A 205 20.28 -4.31 29.11
C ALA A 205 20.61 -3.53 27.82
N ASP A 206 20.24 -2.25 27.72
CA ASP A 206 20.38 -1.47 26.47
C ASP A 206 21.82 -1.40 25.98
N ASP A 207 22.81 -1.26 26.87
CA ASP A 207 24.22 -1.31 26.47
C ASP A 207 24.66 -2.74 26.13
N VAL A 208 24.20 -3.76 26.87
CA VAL A 208 24.62 -5.17 26.71
C VAL A 208 24.03 -5.82 25.45
N CYS A 209 22.91 -5.29 24.98
CA CYS A 209 22.03 -5.94 24.03
C CYS A 209 21.65 -5.05 22.83
N LYS A 210 22.34 -3.93 22.64
CA LYS A 210 22.16 -3.01 21.50
C LYS A 210 22.16 -3.70 20.12
N TYR A 211 22.76 -4.89 20.03
CA TYR A 211 22.69 -5.76 18.87
C TYR A 211 22.51 -7.23 19.32
N ALA A 212 21.44 -7.89 18.87
CA ALA A 212 21.12 -9.29 19.19
C ALA A 212 22.27 -10.29 18.87
N ASP A 213 23.14 -9.95 17.90
CA ASP A 213 24.26 -10.80 17.46
C ASP A 213 25.53 -10.66 18.34
N SER A 214 25.56 -9.66 19.23
CA SER A 214 26.71 -9.35 20.10
C SER A 214 26.36 -9.35 21.59
N VAL A 215 25.24 -9.96 21.96
CA VAL A 215 24.77 -10.07 23.35
C VAL A 215 25.82 -10.80 24.21
N ARG A 216 26.22 -10.19 25.33
CA ARG A 216 27.05 -10.85 26.36
C ARG A 216 26.24 -11.86 27.15
N ALA A 217 25.95 -12.98 26.50
CA ALA A 217 25.17 -14.10 27.04
C ALA A 217 25.74 -14.64 28.36
N ASP A 218 27.05 -14.50 28.59
CA ASP A 218 27.74 -14.87 29.83
C ASP A 218 27.28 -14.02 31.03
N ILE A 219 27.04 -12.72 30.83
CA ILE A 219 26.54 -11.82 31.88
C ILE A 219 25.10 -12.19 32.22
N ILE A 220 24.25 -12.34 31.21
CA ILE A 220 22.84 -12.69 31.37
C ILE A 220 22.72 -14.07 32.05
N ALA A 221 23.52 -15.06 31.64
CA ALA A 221 23.56 -16.37 32.29
C ALA A 221 24.00 -16.29 33.75
N LYS A 222 24.97 -15.42 34.08
CA LYS A 222 25.43 -15.22 35.46
C LYS A 222 24.37 -14.55 36.33
N VAL A 223 23.66 -13.55 35.80
CA VAL A 223 22.55 -12.89 36.49
C VAL A 223 21.41 -13.87 36.73
N ILE A 224 20.92 -14.56 35.68
CA ILE A 224 19.84 -15.55 35.81
C ILE A 224 20.25 -16.70 36.74
N GLY A 225 21.49 -17.18 36.65
CA GLY A 225 21.97 -18.28 37.49
C GLY A 225 22.09 -17.94 38.97
N ARG A 226 22.16 -16.64 39.32
CA ARG A 226 22.27 -16.17 40.72
C ARG A 226 20.95 -15.64 41.27
N LEU A 227 20.23 -14.84 40.48
CA LEU A 227 18.99 -14.20 40.90
C LEU A 227 17.74 -15.03 40.61
N GLY A 228 17.80 -15.96 39.64
CA GLY A 228 16.63 -16.70 39.15
C GLY A 228 15.88 -15.94 38.05
N VAL A 229 15.25 -16.69 37.14
CA VAL A 229 14.48 -16.12 36.01
C VAL A 229 13.14 -15.51 36.48
N GLU A 230 12.60 -16.04 37.56
CA GLU A 230 11.34 -15.63 38.18
C GLU A 230 11.47 -14.32 38.98
N LYS A 231 12.69 -13.95 39.37
CA LYS A 231 12.98 -12.69 40.09
C LYS A 231 13.67 -11.64 39.23
N THR A 232 13.97 -11.96 37.98
CA THR A 232 14.70 -11.06 37.07
C THR A 232 13.83 -10.71 35.87
N MET A 233 13.74 -9.43 35.54
CA MET A 233 13.11 -8.92 34.33
C MET A 233 14.17 -8.24 33.45
N PHE A 234 14.10 -8.45 32.14
CA PHE A 234 15.03 -7.85 31.18
C PHE A 234 14.32 -6.84 30.29
N GLU A 235 14.98 -5.71 30.05
CA GLU A 235 14.57 -4.77 29.01
C GLU A 235 14.88 -5.34 27.63
N ALA A 236 13.86 -5.51 26.80
CA ALA A 236 13.99 -5.88 25.40
C ALA A 236 13.49 -4.72 24.53
N SER A 237 14.43 -3.85 24.12
CA SER A 237 14.13 -2.64 23.35
C SER A 237 13.74 -2.91 21.89
N ASP A 238 13.96 -4.13 21.37
CA ASP A 238 13.51 -4.55 20.04
C ASP A 238 13.06 -6.03 19.99
N ALA A 239 12.36 -6.39 18.89
CA ALA A 239 11.81 -7.72 18.67
C ALA A 239 12.88 -8.83 18.53
N LYS A 240 14.09 -8.52 18.03
CA LYS A 240 15.17 -9.51 17.89
C LYS A 240 15.76 -9.88 19.24
N LEU A 241 15.84 -8.90 20.15
CA LEU A 241 16.30 -9.13 21.51
C LEU A 241 15.28 -9.95 22.31
N ALA A 242 13.98 -9.64 22.18
CA ALA A 242 12.91 -10.47 22.73
C ALA A 242 13.01 -11.92 22.21
N GLU A 243 13.19 -12.10 20.90
CA GLU A 243 13.41 -13.41 20.28
C GLU A 243 14.64 -14.14 20.84
N TRP A 244 15.75 -13.44 21.07
CA TRP A 244 16.95 -14.02 21.66
C TRP A 244 16.70 -14.56 23.07
N PHE A 245 16.01 -13.79 23.91
CA PHE A 245 15.65 -14.21 25.28
C PHE A 245 14.72 -15.43 25.27
N ILE A 246 13.66 -15.41 24.44
CA ILE A 246 12.75 -16.55 24.31
C ILE A 246 13.51 -17.78 23.81
N LYS A 247 14.34 -17.64 22.77
CA LYS A 247 15.15 -18.75 22.21
C LYS A 247 16.09 -19.38 23.22
N ARG A 248 16.66 -18.58 24.13
CA ARG A 248 17.72 -19.01 25.04
C ARG A 248 17.19 -19.51 26.40
N TYR A 249 16.16 -18.88 26.93
CA TYR A 249 15.63 -19.13 28.26
C TYR A 249 14.18 -19.63 28.27
N GLY A 250 13.56 -19.79 27.09
CA GLY A 250 12.21 -20.29 26.93
C GLY A 250 11.13 -19.23 27.16
N PRO A 251 9.84 -19.61 27.10
CA PRO A 251 8.71 -18.68 27.22
C PRO A 251 8.56 -18.05 28.61
N ASN A 252 9.22 -18.62 29.62
CA ASN A 252 9.10 -18.23 31.03
C ASN A 252 10.00 -17.05 31.43
N VAL A 253 10.74 -16.46 30.50
CA VAL A 253 11.54 -15.25 30.80
C VAL A 253 10.65 -14.02 30.92
N ASN A 254 10.87 -13.23 31.97
CA ASN A 254 10.16 -11.97 32.21
C ASN A 254 10.78 -10.86 31.36
N LEU A 255 9.96 -10.23 30.51
CA LEU A 255 10.41 -9.22 29.56
C LEU A 255 9.61 -7.94 29.69
N TYR A 256 10.33 -6.83 29.62
CA TYR A 256 9.77 -5.51 29.40
C TYR A 256 9.95 -5.13 27.93
N VAL A 257 8.85 -4.84 27.23
CA VAL A 257 8.81 -4.59 25.78
C VAL A 257 7.98 -3.36 25.45
N ASP A 258 8.10 -2.87 24.22
CA ASP A 258 7.17 -1.85 23.72
C ASP A 258 5.77 -2.44 23.49
N HIS A 259 4.70 -1.65 23.70
CA HIS A 259 3.32 -2.08 23.47
C HIS A 259 3.08 -2.60 22.04
N SER A 260 3.79 -2.07 21.03
CA SER A 260 3.70 -2.55 19.64
C SER A 260 4.25 -3.97 19.43
N GLN A 261 5.04 -4.49 20.37
CA GLN A 261 5.76 -5.77 20.24
C GLN A 261 5.07 -6.92 20.97
N ILE A 262 3.93 -6.69 21.63
CA ILE A 262 3.25 -7.69 22.45
C ILE A 262 2.90 -8.93 21.62
N MET A 263 2.24 -8.74 20.47
CA MET A 263 1.80 -9.88 19.64
C MET A 263 2.98 -10.68 19.07
N ASP A 264 4.05 -10.02 18.67
CA ASP A 264 5.25 -10.68 18.17
C ASP A 264 5.91 -11.51 19.28
N LEU A 265 6.01 -10.96 20.49
CA LEU A 265 6.53 -11.66 21.66
C LEU A 265 5.68 -12.89 22.00
N GLU A 266 4.36 -12.79 21.96
CA GLU A 266 3.48 -13.92 22.30
C GLU A 266 3.50 -15.00 21.23
N CYS A 267 3.64 -14.63 19.95
CA CYS A 267 3.91 -15.60 18.88
C CYS A 267 5.22 -16.36 19.11
N LEU A 268 6.24 -15.69 19.67
CA LEU A 268 7.51 -16.33 20.03
C LEU A 268 7.36 -17.24 21.25
N ARG A 269 6.61 -16.84 22.28
CA ARG A 269 6.36 -17.68 23.46
C ARG A 269 5.54 -18.92 23.12
N GLY A 270 4.64 -18.85 22.14
CA GLY A 270 3.94 -20.00 21.56
C GLY A 270 4.83 -20.95 20.74
N ARG A 271 6.15 -20.67 20.63
CA ARG A 271 7.13 -21.48 19.90
C ARG A 271 8.28 -21.91 20.82
N HIS A 272 8.16 -23.04 21.52
CA HIS A 272 9.36 -23.77 21.96
C HIS A 272 9.09 -25.28 22.07
N LEU A 273 9.51 -26.09 21.10
CA LEU A 273 10.79 -26.83 21.05
C LEU A 273 10.83 -28.05 21.98
N ALA A 274 10.36 -29.18 21.44
CA ALA A 274 10.69 -30.52 21.90
C ALA A 274 12.22 -30.77 21.79
N PHE A 275 12.96 -30.44 22.84
CA PHE A 275 14.35 -30.86 23.03
C PHE A 275 14.68 -30.95 24.53
N ALA A 276 13.98 -31.82 25.26
CA ALA A 276 14.48 -32.47 26.48
C ALA A 276 13.44 -33.47 27.00
N PHE A 277 13.50 -34.74 26.59
CA PHE A 277 13.14 -35.91 27.44
C PHE A 277 13.60 -37.19 26.74
N LEU A 278 14.87 -37.56 26.96
CA LEU A 278 15.32 -38.95 26.87
C LEU A 278 15.15 -39.54 28.26
N ALA A 279 14.18 -40.45 28.44
CA ALA A 279 14.24 -41.67 29.29
C ALA A 279 12.83 -42.09 29.76
N ASN A 280 12.51 -43.37 29.51
CA ASN A 280 11.48 -44.19 30.17
C ASN A 280 10.01 -43.76 29.95
N VAL A 281 9.22 -44.57 29.24
CA VAL A 281 8.45 -45.73 29.73
C VAL A 281 7.63 -46.29 28.56
N THR A 282 7.59 -47.61 28.47
CA THR A 282 6.88 -48.47 27.53
C THR A 282 5.37 -48.57 27.81
N SER A 283 4.60 -48.89 26.75
CA SER A 283 3.38 -49.73 26.69
C SER A 283 1.97 -49.08 26.64
N ILE A 284 1.17 -49.55 25.65
CA ILE A 284 -0.31 -49.84 25.65
C ILE A 284 -1.24 -48.61 25.55
N ASP A 285 -2.39 -48.55 24.84
CA ASP A 285 -3.15 -49.33 23.83
C ASP A 285 -4.19 -48.37 23.19
N LEU A 286 -4.69 -48.68 21.99
CA LEU A 286 -5.83 -47.99 21.34
C LEU A 286 -7.18 -48.66 21.67
N PRO A 287 -8.32 -47.94 21.58
CA PRO A 287 -9.48 -48.52 20.90
C PRO A 287 -10.29 -47.55 20.00
N GLU A 288 -10.93 -48.14 18.99
CA GLU A 288 -11.89 -47.55 18.03
C GLU A 288 -13.27 -47.22 18.65
N PRO A 289 -14.21 -46.59 17.90
CA PRO A 289 -15.29 -47.41 17.31
C PRO A 289 -15.87 -46.97 15.94
N ASP A 290 -16.01 -47.97 15.06
CA ASP A 290 -17.18 -48.45 14.28
C ASP A 290 -18.43 -47.58 14.02
N PHE A 291 -18.93 -47.58 12.77
CA PHE A 291 -20.38 -47.47 12.45
C PHE A 291 -20.74 -48.04 11.06
N THR A 292 -21.66 -49.01 11.07
CA THR A 292 -22.23 -49.76 9.93
C THR A 292 -23.45 -49.13 9.24
N ILE A 293 -23.72 -49.60 8.02
CA ILE A 293 -24.66 -49.17 6.97
C ILE A 293 -26.08 -49.79 7.10
N GLY A 294 -27.11 -49.14 6.54
CA GLY A 294 -28.40 -49.75 6.15
C GLY A 294 -29.10 -49.03 4.95
N PRO A 295 -29.72 -49.73 3.94
CA PRO A 295 -30.28 -49.10 2.73
C PRO A 295 -31.81 -49.33 2.46
N GLY A 296 -32.43 -48.52 1.58
CA GLY A 296 -33.38 -49.00 0.54
C GLY A 296 -34.80 -48.37 0.35
N HIS A 297 -35.07 -47.90 -0.89
CA HIS A 297 -36.34 -47.81 -1.68
C HIS A 297 -37.49 -46.85 -1.25
N GLY A 298 -38.33 -46.21 -2.09
CA GLY A 298 -38.53 -46.08 -3.56
C GLY A 298 -39.98 -45.62 -3.89
N GLY A 299 -40.21 -44.81 -4.95
CA GLY A 299 -41.48 -44.78 -5.73
C GLY A 299 -42.28 -43.46 -5.91
N GLY A 300 -42.58 -43.08 -7.18
CA GLY A 300 -43.86 -42.45 -7.61
C GLY A 300 -43.84 -41.06 -8.30
N ALA A 301 -44.27 -40.97 -9.57
CA ALA A 301 -44.65 -39.76 -10.35
C ALA A 301 -46.00 -40.03 -11.09
N PRO A 302 -46.86 -39.03 -11.47
CA PRO A 302 -46.78 -38.27 -12.77
C PRO A 302 -47.40 -36.81 -12.76
N ASP A 303 -46.86 -35.75 -13.42
CA ASP A 303 -46.95 -35.22 -14.82
C ASP A 303 -47.98 -34.03 -15.02
N PRO A 304 -48.03 -33.20 -16.09
CA PRO A 304 -47.08 -32.27 -16.78
C PRO A 304 -47.57 -30.78 -16.86
N ALA A 305 -46.67 -29.79 -17.14
CA ALA A 305 -46.86 -28.72 -18.16
C ALA A 305 -45.77 -27.60 -18.15
N ARG A 306 -45.13 -27.41 -19.32
CA ARG A 306 -44.49 -26.20 -19.93
C ARG A 306 -43.61 -25.26 -19.06
N VAL A 307 -42.33 -25.14 -19.40
CA VAL A 307 -41.72 -24.10 -20.28
C VAL A 307 -40.24 -24.49 -20.47
N GLU A 308 -39.78 -24.69 -21.71
CA GLU A 308 -38.36 -24.97 -22.00
C GLU A 308 -37.51 -23.71 -21.81
N ALA A 309 -36.59 -23.76 -20.84
CA ALA A 309 -35.45 -22.87 -20.73
C ALA A 309 -34.33 -23.33 -21.68
N PRO A 310 -33.48 -22.42 -22.21
CA PRO A 310 -32.37 -22.81 -23.09
C PRO A 310 -31.38 -23.73 -22.37
N PRO A 311 -30.69 -24.64 -23.07
CA PRO A 311 -29.89 -25.67 -22.46
C PRO A 311 -28.76 -25.06 -21.63
N VAL A 312 -28.76 -25.40 -20.33
CA VAL A 312 -27.63 -25.14 -19.43
C VAL A 312 -26.42 -25.87 -20.02
N VAL A 313 -25.47 -25.10 -20.53
CA VAL A 313 -24.16 -25.63 -20.93
C VAL A 313 -23.45 -26.05 -19.65
N VAL A 314 -23.52 -27.34 -19.33
CA VAL A 314 -22.77 -27.93 -18.22
C VAL A 314 -21.28 -27.79 -18.55
N PRO A 315 -20.44 -27.18 -17.68
CA PRO A 315 -19.02 -27.03 -17.96
C PRO A 315 -18.39 -28.40 -18.21
N PHE A 316 -17.67 -28.53 -19.33
CA PHE A 316 -16.95 -29.74 -19.71
C PHE A 316 -15.89 -30.08 -18.65
N VAL A 317 -16.13 -31.14 -17.86
CA VAL A 317 -15.14 -31.70 -16.92
C VAL A 317 -14.52 -32.95 -17.57
N PRO A 318 -13.24 -32.92 -17.99
CA PRO A 318 -12.60 -34.09 -18.59
C PRO A 318 -12.44 -35.23 -17.57
N LYS A 319 -12.70 -36.48 -17.99
CA LYS A 319 -12.57 -37.70 -17.15
C LYS A 319 -11.14 -37.94 -16.63
N SER A 320 -10.13 -37.35 -17.26
CA SER A 320 -8.72 -37.38 -16.82
C SER A 320 -8.09 -36.02 -17.08
N PRO A 321 -8.18 -35.07 -16.12
CA PRO A 321 -7.57 -33.76 -16.25
C PRO A 321 -6.04 -33.88 -16.32
N VAL A 322 -5.42 -32.88 -16.96
CA VAL A 322 -3.97 -32.77 -16.98
C VAL A 322 -3.52 -32.06 -15.71
N TYR A 323 -2.53 -32.62 -15.03
CA TYR A 323 -1.89 -32.03 -13.88
C TYR A 323 -0.43 -31.74 -14.20
N ILE A 324 0.08 -30.63 -13.67
CA ILE A 324 1.48 -30.22 -13.74
C ILE A 324 2.08 -30.49 -12.36
N ILE A 325 3.12 -31.33 -12.31
CA ILE A 325 3.82 -31.77 -11.11
C ILE A 325 5.19 -31.08 -11.11
N TYR A 326 5.42 -30.23 -10.12
CA TYR A 326 6.69 -29.55 -9.91
C TYR A 326 7.50 -30.23 -8.82
N LEU A 327 8.76 -30.55 -9.11
CA LEU A 327 9.67 -31.32 -8.25
C LEU A 327 10.89 -30.52 -7.77
N GLY A 328 11.00 -29.24 -8.17
CA GLY A 328 12.09 -28.35 -7.74
C GLY A 328 13.19 -28.17 -8.78
N ALA A 329 14.41 -27.88 -8.32
CA ALA A 329 15.59 -27.81 -9.18
C ALA A 329 15.97 -29.21 -9.72
N THR A 330 16.67 -29.27 -10.86
CA THR A 330 17.14 -30.54 -11.42
C THR A 330 18.15 -31.20 -10.49
N LYS A 331 17.87 -32.45 -10.09
CA LYS A 331 18.75 -33.23 -9.19
C LYS A 331 19.95 -33.86 -9.90
N HIS A 332 19.91 -33.90 -11.23
CA HIS A 332 20.97 -34.44 -12.07
C HIS A 332 21.32 -33.44 -13.18
N ALA A 333 22.60 -33.37 -13.53
CA ALA A 333 23.07 -32.57 -14.65
C ALA A 333 22.73 -33.20 -16.02
N ASP A 334 22.53 -34.53 -16.06
CA ASP A 334 22.10 -35.25 -17.27
C ASP A 334 20.56 -35.24 -17.38
N PRO A 335 19.98 -34.60 -18.41
CA PRO A 335 18.53 -34.57 -18.64
C PRO A 335 17.91 -35.97 -18.76
N LYS A 336 18.66 -36.99 -19.18
CA LYS A 336 18.14 -38.38 -19.27
C LYS A 336 17.90 -38.99 -17.90
N LEU A 337 18.76 -38.70 -16.92
CA LEU A 337 18.58 -39.16 -15.54
C LEU A 337 17.42 -38.44 -14.86
N VAL A 338 17.24 -37.15 -15.14
CA VAL A 338 16.08 -36.37 -14.68
C VAL A 338 14.78 -36.90 -15.31
N ALA A 339 14.79 -37.23 -16.59
CA ALA A 339 13.64 -37.86 -17.26
C ALA A 339 13.25 -39.19 -16.63
N GLN A 340 14.26 -39.99 -16.30
CA GLN A 340 14.06 -41.32 -15.72
C GLN A 340 13.51 -41.24 -14.30
N SER A 341 13.96 -40.28 -13.48
CA SER A 341 13.40 -40.07 -12.14
C SER A 341 11.93 -39.63 -12.19
N HIS A 342 11.56 -38.78 -13.16
CA HIS A 342 10.16 -38.38 -13.36
C HIS A 342 9.26 -39.57 -13.74
N LEU A 343 9.76 -40.45 -14.62
CA LEU A 343 9.07 -41.69 -14.98
C LEU A 343 8.88 -42.62 -13.78
N GLU A 344 9.89 -42.77 -12.92
CA GLU A 344 9.80 -43.60 -11.72
C GLU A 344 8.82 -43.02 -10.68
N ILE A 345 8.80 -41.70 -10.50
CA ILE A 345 7.82 -41.03 -9.62
C ILE A 345 6.40 -41.24 -10.13
N LEU A 346 6.16 -41.09 -11.43
CA LEU A 346 4.85 -41.29 -12.03
C LEU A 346 4.42 -42.77 -12.02
N LYS A 347 5.37 -43.68 -12.25
CA LYS A 347 5.19 -45.14 -12.14
C LYS A 347 4.86 -45.59 -10.73
N SER A 348 5.41 -44.93 -9.69
CA SER A 348 5.07 -45.24 -8.28
C SER A 348 3.58 -45.09 -7.97
N VAL A 349 2.87 -44.25 -8.75
CA VAL A 349 1.44 -43.99 -8.57
C VAL A 349 0.56 -44.71 -9.59
N LEU A 350 1.03 -44.87 -10.83
CA LEU A 350 0.27 -45.54 -11.89
C LEU A 350 0.54 -47.06 -11.99
N GLY A 351 1.52 -47.58 -11.26
CA GLY A 351 1.78 -49.01 -11.09
C GLY A 351 2.49 -49.71 -12.25
N SER A 352 2.70 -49.04 -13.40
CA SER A 352 3.49 -49.57 -14.51
C SER A 352 4.21 -48.46 -15.30
N GLU A 353 5.34 -48.82 -15.89
CA GLU A 353 6.13 -47.88 -16.70
C GLU A 353 5.40 -47.49 -18.00
N GLU A 354 4.64 -48.41 -18.58
CA GLU A 354 3.82 -48.17 -19.77
C GLU A 354 2.69 -47.17 -19.47
N ALA A 355 2.01 -47.30 -18.32
CA ALA A 355 1.01 -46.33 -17.90
C ALA A 355 1.61 -44.95 -17.61
N ALA A 356 2.81 -44.91 -17.00
CA ALA A 356 3.53 -43.67 -16.76
C ALA A 356 3.91 -42.96 -18.07
N LYS A 357 4.47 -43.69 -19.05
CA LYS A 357 4.80 -43.13 -20.37
C LYS A 357 3.56 -42.64 -21.12
N ASN A 358 2.45 -43.39 -21.07
CA ASN A 358 1.20 -43.04 -21.75
C ASN A 358 0.45 -41.87 -21.09
N SER A 359 0.60 -41.70 -19.77
CA SER A 359 0.01 -40.60 -19.01
C SER A 359 0.81 -39.30 -19.16
N MET A 360 2.13 -39.40 -19.29
CA MET A 360 3.02 -38.25 -19.38
C MET A 360 2.87 -37.49 -20.70
N ILE A 361 2.62 -36.18 -20.58
CA ILE A 361 2.43 -35.25 -21.70
C ILE A 361 3.72 -34.47 -21.94
N TYR A 362 4.30 -33.91 -20.87
CA TYR A 362 5.53 -33.13 -20.95
C TYR A 362 6.46 -33.50 -19.81
N ASN A 363 7.75 -33.43 -20.10
CA ASN A 363 8.81 -33.67 -19.14
C ASN A 363 9.71 -32.43 -19.09
N TYR A 364 9.73 -31.76 -17.95
CA TYR A 364 10.50 -30.54 -17.70
C TYR A 364 11.81 -30.95 -17.03
N GLN A 365 12.89 -31.00 -17.80
CA GLN A 365 14.16 -31.64 -17.40
C GLN A 365 15.41 -30.76 -17.58
N TYR A 366 15.25 -29.51 -18.02
CA TYR A 366 16.36 -28.62 -18.39
C TYR A 366 16.53 -27.44 -17.43
N GLY A 367 15.49 -26.62 -17.23
CA GLY A 367 15.55 -25.43 -16.35
C GLY A 367 15.07 -25.68 -14.92
N PHE A 368 14.24 -26.69 -14.73
CA PHE A 368 13.69 -27.15 -13.46
C PHE A 368 13.18 -28.58 -13.66
N SER A 369 12.96 -29.31 -12.55
CA SER A 369 12.48 -30.70 -12.52
C SER A 369 10.97 -30.72 -12.32
N GLY A 370 10.28 -31.43 -13.21
CA GLY A 370 8.82 -31.63 -13.14
C GLY A 370 8.28 -32.30 -14.40
N PHE A 371 6.99 -32.60 -14.41
CA PHE A 371 6.32 -33.16 -15.58
C PHE A 371 4.83 -32.82 -15.59
N ALA A 372 4.19 -32.87 -16.77
CA ALA A 372 2.74 -32.78 -16.91
C ALA A 372 2.19 -34.14 -17.34
N ALA A 373 1.12 -34.60 -16.69
CA ALA A 373 0.54 -35.92 -16.94
C ALA A 373 -1.00 -35.91 -16.87
N LYS A 374 -1.66 -36.79 -17.64
CA LYS A 374 -3.11 -37.05 -17.54
C LYS A 374 -3.36 -38.01 -16.39
N LEU A 375 -3.99 -37.52 -15.32
CA LEU A 375 -4.23 -38.30 -14.11
C LEU A 375 -5.71 -38.27 -13.75
N LYS A 376 -6.18 -39.32 -13.10
CA LYS A 376 -7.43 -39.27 -12.34
C LYS A 376 -7.21 -38.48 -11.05
N PRO A 377 -8.24 -37.80 -10.51
CA PRO A 377 -8.11 -37.04 -9.26
C PRO A 377 -7.50 -37.84 -8.08
N ALA A 378 -7.83 -39.13 -7.98
CA ALA A 378 -7.27 -40.01 -6.95
C ALA A 378 -5.76 -40.29 -7.15
N GLU A 379 -5.30 -40.41 -8.40
CA GLU A 379 -3.88 -40.58 -8.74
C GLU A 379 -3.11 -39.27 -8.49
N ALA A 380 -3.71 -38.12 -8.85
CA ALA A 380 -3.16 -36.81 -8.55
C ALA A 380 -3.04 -36.54 -7.05
N HIS A 381 -3.99 -36.99 -6.23
CA HIS A 381 -3.92 -36.85 -4.77
C HIS A 381 -2.75 -37.66 -4.16
N LYS A 382 -2.49 -38.87 -4.68
CA LYS A 382 -1.33 -39.67 -4.27
C LYS A 382 -0.01 -38.97 -4.64
N LEU A 383 0.08 -38.41 -5.85
CA LEU A 383 1.26 -37.65 -6.29
C LEU A 383 1.44 -36.35 -5.48
N LYS A 384 0.37 -35.66 -5.12
CA LYS A 384 0.44 -34.46 -4.26
C LYS A 384 1.13 -34.72 -2.92
N ASN A 385 0.98 -35.94 -2.39
CA ASN A 385 1.58 -36.36 -1.12
C ASN A 385 2.94 -37.06 -1.29
N HIS A 386 3.47 -37.14 -2.51
CA HIS A 386 4.78 -37.74 -2.76
C HIS A 386 5.89 -36.80 -2.26
N PRO A 387 6.92 -37.30 -1.55
CA PRO A 387 7.92 -36.46 -0.86
C PRO A 387 8.77 -35.60 -1.80
N GLU A 388 8.84 -35.94 -3.08
CA GLU A 388 9.54 -35.15 -4.10
C GLU A 388 8.65 -34.11 -4.80
N VAL A 389 7.34 -34.15 -4.59
CA VAL A 389 6.40 -33.22 -5.22
C VAL A 389 6.28 -31.97 -4.37
N ILE A 390 6.75 -30.85 -4.91
CA ILE A 390 6.69 -29.54 -4.25
C ILE A 390 5.31 -28.92 -4.44
N THR A 391 4.79 -28.95 -5.66
CA THR A 391 3.43 -28.50 -5.94
C THR A 391 2.82 -29.26 -7.12
N LEU A 392 1.49 -29.38 -7.09
CA LEU A 392 0.69 -30.02 -8.11
C LEU A 392 -0.44 -29.08 -8.52
N VAL A 393 -0.51 -28.73 -9.79
CA VAL A 393 -1.43 -27.73 -10.34
C VAL A 393 -2.26 -28.35 -11.46
N ILE A 394 -3.56 -28.08 -11.50
CA ILE A 394 -4.41 -28.51 -12.64
C ILE A 394 -4.11 -27.61 -13.84
N ASN A 395 -3.93 -28.22 -15.02
CA ASN A 395 -3.78 -27.52 -16.28
C ASN A 395 -5.02 -26.67 -16.59
N ARG A 396 -4.81 -25.37 -16.86
CA ARG A 396 -5.85 -24.40 -17.23
C ARG A 396 -5.57 -23.88 -18.64
N LYS A 397 -6.63 -23.56 -19.39
CA LYS A 397 -6.50 -22.88 -20.69
C LYS A 397 -6.33 -21.38 -20.44
N LEU A 398 -5.31 -20.77 -21.03
CA LEU A 398 -5.05 -19.33 -20.97
C LEU A 398 -5.67 -18.64 -22.20
N LEU A 399 -6.24 -17.44 -22.04
CA LEU A 399 -6.79 -16.62 -23.12
C LEU A 399 -5.79 -15.55 -23.57
N MET A 400 -5.90 -15.08 -24.82
CA MET A 400 -5.10 -13.97 -25.36
C MET A 400 -5.49 -12.66 -24.68
N GLN A 401 -4.52 -11.90 -24.18
CA GLN A 401 -4.73 -10.73 -23.33
C GLN A 401 -4.40 -9.42 -24.09
N THR A 402 -5.14 -8.36 -23.78
CA THR A 402 -4.68 -6.99 -24.07
C THR A 402 -3.56 -6.63 -23.08
N THR A 403 -2.90 -5.47 -23.18
CA THR A 403 -1.79 -5.03 -22.27
C THR A 403 -2.19 -4.79 -20.79
N ARG A 404 -3.26 -5.45 -20.33
CA ARG A 404 -3.82 -5.67 -18.99
C ARG A 404 -4.72 -4.58 -18.42
N THR A 405 -4.42 -3.29 -18.60
CA THR A 405 -5.18 -2.18 -17.98
C THR A 405 -6.69 -2.29 -18.18
N TRP A 406 -7.11 -2.58 -19.40
CA TRP A 406 -8.53 -2.60 -19.74
C TRP A 406 -9.22 -3.91 -19.36
N ASP A 407 -8.53 -5.04 -19.53
CA ASP A 407 -9.05 -6.33 -19.07
C ASP A 407 -9.23 -6.34 -17.55
N TYR A 408 -8.30 -5.70 -16.82
CA TYR A 408 -8.37 -5.49 -15.37
C TYR A 408 -9.60 -4.67 -14.96
N LEU A 409 -9.94 -3.62 -15.71
CA LEU A 409 -11.14 -2.81 -15.48
C LEU A 409 -12.44 -3.45 -16.04
N GLY A 410 -12.39 -4.71 -16.47
CA GLY A 410 -13.57 -5.47 -16.92
C GLY A 410 -13.93 -5.32 -18.40
N LEU A 411 -13.11 -4.66 -19.22
CA LEU A 411 -13.30 -4.58 -20.67
C LEU A 411 -12.78 -5.83 -21.37
N PHE A 412 -13.47 -6.96 -21.16
CA PHE A 412 -13.19 -8.18 -21.91
C PHE A 412 -13.35 -7.91 -23.41
N SER A 413 -12.26 -8.04 -24.16
CA SER A 413 -12.29 -8.14 -25.63
C SER A 413 -12.81 -9.53 -26.06
N THR A 414 -13.91 -10.00 -25.47
CA THR A 414 -14.55 -11.24 -25.92
C THR A 414 -15.74 -10.91 -26.82
N PRO A 415 -15.92 -11.61 -27.95
CA PRO A 415 -17.13 -11.52 -28.77
C PRO A 415 -18.44 -11.84 -28.02
N ALA A 416 -18.37 -12.27 -26.75
CA ALA A 416 -19.51 -12.65 -25.94
C ALA A 416 -20.14 -11.47 -25.15
N SER A 417 -19.45 -10.34 -24.95
CA SER A 417 -20.01 -9.16 -24.28
C SER A 417 -20.45 -8.09 -25.28
N SER A 418 -21.41 -8.44 -26.15
CA SER A 418 -22.02 -7.49 -27.10
C SER A 418 -22.85 -6.36 -26.44
N LYS A 419 -22.67 -6.10 -25.13
CA LYS A 419 -23.46 -5.16 -24.31
C LYS A 419 -22.64 -4.23 -23.39
N GLY A 420 -21.31 -4.29 -23.37
CA GLY A 420 -20.48 -3.44 -22.48
C GLY A 420 -20.28 -2.00 -23.02
N LEU A 421 -19.92 -1.05 -22.14
CA LEU A 421 -19.78 0.39 -22.47
C LEU A 421 -18.91 0.65 -23.71
N LEU A 422 -17.81 -0.10 -23.87
CA LEU A 422 -16.91 0.02 -25.03
C LEU A 422 -17.63 -0.27 -26.37
N GLN A 423 -18.50 -1.28 -26.42
CA GLN A 423 -19.25 -1.60 -27.65
C GLN A 423 -20.47 -0.70 -27.80
N GLY A 424 -21.19 -0.42 -26.70
CA GLY A 424 -22.39 0.43 -26.69
C GLY A 424 -22.11 1.87 -27.15
N SER A 425 -20.92 2.40 -26.83
CA SER A 425 -20.46 3.73 -27.28
C SER A 425 -19.78 3.72 -28.65
N ASN A 426 -19.80 2.59 -29.36
CA ASN A 426 -19.02 2.36 -30.59
C ASN A 426 -17.55 2.77 -30.43
N MET A 427 -16.93 2.36 -29.32
CA MET A 427 -15.52 2.59 -28.98
C MET A 427 -15.12 4.07 -28.93
N GLY A 428 -16.07 4.98 -28.69
CA GLY A 428 -15.83 6.42 -28.69
C GLY A 428 -15.87 7.08 -30.07
N SER A 429 -16.37 6.38 -31.11
CA SER A 429 -16.46 6.92 -32.47
C SER A 429 -17.16 8.29 -32.49
N GLY A 430 -16.52 9.28 -33.12
CA GLY A 430 -17.04 10.63 -33.25
C GLY A 430 -16.76 11.58 -32.08
N ALA A 431 -16.32 11.07 -30.93
CA ALA A 431 -15.84 11.91 -29.83
C ALA A 431 -14.47 12.50 -30.16
N ILE A 432 -14.21 13.73 -29.72
CA ILE A 432 -12.93 14.42 -29.89
C ILE A 432 -12.32 14.65 -28.52
N ILE A 433 -11.16 14.06 -28.29
CA ILE A 433 -10.42 14.19 -27.04
C ILE A 433 -9.21 15.10 -27.27
N GLY A 434 -9.23 16.27 -26.63
CA GLY A 434 -8.09 17.17 -26.58
C GLY A 434 -7.07 16.72 -25.54
N VAL A 435 -5.80 16.68 -25.92
CA VAL A 435 -4.68 16.32 -25.04
C VAL A 435 -3.74 17.51 -24.96
N ILE A 436 -3.57 18.09 -23.76
CA ILE A 436 -2.63 19.19 -23.51
C ILE A 436 -1.39 18.59 -22.83
N ASP A 437 -0.27 18.51 -23.56
CA ASP A 437 0.90 17.73 -23.12
C ASP A 437 2.21 18.13 -23.85
N SER A 438 3.19 17.23 -23.96
CA SER A 438 4.51 17.44 -24.58
C SER A 438 4.57 17.26 -26.11
N GLY A 439 3.43 16.97 -26.74
CA GLY A 439 3.31 16.73 -28.18
C GLY A 439 2.92 15.29 -28.51
N ILE A 440 2.96 14.95 -29.80
CA ILE A 440 2.65 13.59 -30.28
C ILE A 440 3.63 13.10 -31.35
N TRP A 441 3.98 11.80 -31.29
CA TRP A 441 4.69 11.09 -32.34
C TRP A 441 3.69 10.42 -33.29
N SER A 442 3.26 11.16 -34.32
CA SER A 442 2.14 10.80 -35.20
C SER A 442 2.36 9.50 -35.99
N GLU A 443 3.61 9.11 -36.27
CA GLU A 443 3.92 7.90 -37.04
C GLU A 443 3.72 6.59 -36.27
N SER A 444 3.40 6.66 -34.98
CA SER A 444 3.15 5.46 -34.19
C SER A 444 1.93 4.70 -34.71
N GLY A 445 2.02 3.37 -34.81
CA GLY A 445 0.92 2.52 -35.28
C GLY A 445 -0.34 2.58 -34.42
N VAL A 446 -0.26 3.08 -33.17
CA VAL A 446 -1.44 3.34 -32.32
C VAL A 446 -2.24 4.58 -32.74
N PHE A 447 -1.73 5.39 -33.67
CA PHE A 447 -2.45 6.55 -34.23
C PHE A 447 -2.89 6.31 -35.68
N ASP A 448 -2.86 5.05 -36.11
CA ASP A 448 -3.46 4.63 -37.38
C ASP A 448 -4.97 4.88 -37.37
N ASP A 449 -5.49 5.30 -38.53
CA ASP A 449 -6.88 5.70 -38.72
C ASP A 449 -7.69 4.71 -39.57
N ASN A 450 -7.22 3.47 -39.71
CA ASN A 450 -7.97 2.43 -40.41
C ASN A 450 -9.33 2.20 -39.75
N GLY A 451 -10.39 2.25 -40.57
CA GLY A 451 -11.77 2.08 -40.10
C GLY A 451 -12.42 3.32 -39.50
N TYR A 452 -11.78 4.50 -39.61
CA TYR A 452 -12.38 5.77 -39.18
C TYR A 452 -13.32 6.36 -40.24
N GLY A 453 -14.43 6.92 -39.74
CA GLY A 453 -15.33 7.77 -40.51
C GLY A 453 -14.74 9.15 -40.80
N PRO A 454 -15.49 10.04 -41.47
CA PRO A 454 -15.06 11.42 -41.67
C PRO A 454 -14.94 12.15 -40.32
N THR A 455 -14.05 13.15 -40.26
CA THR A 455 -13.89 14.03 -39.10
C THR A 455 -15.23 14.69 -38.72
N PRO A 456 -15.55 14.82 -37.42
CA PRO A 456 -16.83 15.40 -36.99
C PRO A 456 -17.00 16.83 -37.51
N LYS A 457 -18.22 17.19 -37.94
CA LYS A 457 -18.50 18.50 -38.57
C LYS A 457 -18.32 19.68 -37.62
N GLN A 458 -18.42 19.45 -36.31
CA GLN A 458 -18.22 20.48 -35.30
C GLN A 458 -16.74 20.85 -35.09
N TRP A 459 -15.81 20.01 -35.58
CA TRP A 459 -14.38 20.23 -35.43
C TRP A 459 -13.90 21.44 -36.25
N LYS A 460 -13.17 22.36 -35.59
CA LYS A 460 -12.60 23.56 -36.23
C LYS A 460 -11.08 23.65 -36.12
N GLY A 461 -10.44 22.71 -35.44
CA GLY A 461 -9.00 22.71 -35.27
C GLY A 461 -8.25 22.35 -36.55
N GLN A 462 -6.95 22.58 -36.52
CA GLN A 462 -6.05 22.40 -37.66
C GLN A 462 -4.76 21.69 -37.23
N CYS A 463 -4.00 21.23 -38.21
CA CYS A 463 -2.66 20.70 -38.00
C CYS A 463 -1.63 21.72 -38.45
N VAL A 464 -0.89 22.25 -37.47
CA VAL A 464 0.10 23.29 -37.67
C VAL A 464 1.44 22.62 -37.98
N SER A 465 1.97 22.90 -39.17
CA SER A 465 3.31 22.46 -39.57
C SER A 465 4.40 23.15 -38.74
N GLY A 466 5.51 22.46 -38.56
CA GLY A 466 6.71 22.98 -37.90
C GLY A 466 7.91 22.05 -38.16
N ASP A 467 8.92 22.13 -37.30
CA ASP A 467 10.10 21.26 -37.37
C ASP A 467 9.72 19.79 -37.38
N GLN A 468 10.11 19.10 -38.47
CA GLN A 468 9.87 17.67 -38.67
C GLN A 468 8.41 17.25 -38.50
N PHE A 469 7.44 18.16 -38.65
CA PHE A 469 6.01 17.85 -38.58
C PHE A 469 5.27 18.64 -39.64
N LYS A 470 4.54 17.96 -40.51
CA LYS A 470 3.73 18.56 -41.58
C LYS A 470 2.25 18.43 -41.25
N ALA A 471 1.43 19.30 -41.83
CA ALA A 471 -0.02 19.22 -41.67
C ALA A 471 -0.59 17.85 -42.12
N GLU A 472 0.07 17.19 -43.08
CA GLU A 472 -0.29 15.85 -43.58
C GLU A 472 0.05 14.72 -42.61
N ASP A 473 0.81 14.98 -41.55
CA ASP A 473 1.08 13.98 -40.49
C ASP A 473 -0.14 13.77 -39.59
N CYS A 474 -1.14 14.63 -39.70
CA CYS A 474 -2.48 14.38 -39.18
C CYS A 474 -3.31 13.52 -40.12
N ASN A 475 -4.22 12.75 -39.53
CA ASN A 475 -5.09 11.82 -40.23
C ASN A 475 -6.50 11.84 -39.60
N LYS A 476 -7.34 10.83 -39.84
CA LYS A 476 -8.67 10.79 -39.21
C LYS A 476 -8.63 10.37 -37.75
N LYS A 477 -7.49 9.90 -37.23
CA LYS A 477 -7.27 9.60 -35.82
C LYS A 477 -6.73 10.81 -35.08
N LEU A 478 -5.56 11.32 -35.47
CA LEU A 478 -5.01 12.61 -35.04
C LEU A 478 -5.54 13.71 -35.97
N ILE A 479 -6.64 14.36 -35.57
CA ILE A 479 -7.36 15.33 -36.43
C ILE A 479 -6.89 16.78 -36.26
N GLY A 480 -6.04 17.03 -35.26
CA GLY A 480 -5.56 18.34 -34.88
C GLY A 480 -4.24 18.26 -34.13
N ALA A 481 -3.31 19.17 -34.41
CA ALA A 481 -2.03 19.24 -33.73
C ALA A 481 -1.52 20.69 -33.73
N LYS A 482 -1.36 21.27 -32.54
CA LYS A 482 -0.88 22.66 -32.31
C LYS A 482 0.20 22.66 -31.23
N TYR A 483 1.00 23.72 -31.17
CA TYR A 483 2.05 23.91 -30.15
C TYR A 483 2.15 25.37 -29.70
N TYR A 484 2.57 25.59 -28.44
CA TYR A 484 2.66 26.91 -27.80
C TYR A 484 3.92 26.97 -26.92
N MET A 485 4.72 28.02 -27.09
CA MET A 485 6.01 28.18 -26.40
C MET A 485 6.35 29.63 -26.04
N ASP A 486 5.45 30.56 -26.35
CA ASP A 486 5.73 32.00 -26.20
C ASP A 486 5.83 32.38 -24.73
N GLY A 487 4.98 31.79 -23.88
CA GLY A 487 5.03 31.99 -22.44
C GLY A 487 6.33 31.48 -21.84
N LEU A 488 6.72 30.25 -22.18
CA LEU A 488 7.95 29.64 -21.68
C LEU A 488 9.22 30.36 -22.19
N ASN A 489 9.25 30.78 -23.46
CA ASN A 489 10.36 31.55 -24.02
C ASN A 489 10.54 32.93 -23.36
N ALA A 490 9.46 33.55 -22.89
CA ALA A 490 9.54 34.83 -22.20
C ALA A 490 10.25 34.73 -20.83
N ASP A 491 10.15 33.57 -20.17
CA ASP A 491 10.71 33.33 -18.84
C ASP A 491 12.13 32.71 -18.87
N LEU A 492 12.50 32.02 -19.95
CA LEU A 492 13.80 31.38 -20.07
C LEU A 492 14.91 32.38 -20.45
N ALA A 493 16.08 32.24 -19.82
CA ALA A 493 17.27 33.03 -20.17
C ALA A 493 17.79 32.76 -21.60
N THR A 494 17.45 31.60 -22.17
CA THR A 494 17.75 31.20 -23.55
C THR A 494 16.50 30.61 -24.17
N SER A 495 16.13 31.04 -25.37
CA SER A 495 14.96 30.52 -26.08
C SER A 495 15.13 29.04 -26.45
N ILE A 496 14.02 28.31 -26.44
CA ILE A 496 13.95 26.95 -26.98
C ILE A 496 14.34 27.02 -28.45
N ASN A 497 15.24 26.14 -28.89
CA ASN A 497 15.74 26.11 -30.25
C ASN A 497 15.68 24.69 -30.81
N SER A 498 15.66 24.59 -32.14
CA SER A 498 15.50 23.34 -32.89
C SER A 498 16.66 22.34 -32.73
N SER A 499 17.73 22.70 -32.01
CA SER A 499 18.87 21.79 -31.78
C SER A 499 18.68 20.90 -30.55
N THR A 500 17.78 21.27 -29.63
CA THR A 500 17.49 20.51 -28.41
C THR A 500 16.05 20.02 -28.34
N GLU A 501 15.19 20.44 -29.29
CA GLU A 501 13.75 20.16 -29.24
C GLU A 501 13.08 20.31 -30.63
N HIS A 502 11.86 19.79 -30.81
CA HIS A 502 11.07 19.99 -32.03
C HIS A 502 10.15 21.20 -31.89
N ILE A 503 10.43 22.29 -32.63
CA ILE A 503 9.55 23.47 -32.72
C ILE A 503 8.35 23.15 -33.64
N SER A 504 7.52 22.23 -33.16
CA SER A 504 6.33 21.70 -33.81
C SER A 504 5.50 20.90 -32.80
N PRO A 505 4.32 20.39 -33.17
CA PRO A 505 3.56 19.48 -32.32
C PRO A 505 4.23 18.12 -32.08
N ARG A 506 5.36 17.82 -32.75
CA ARG A 506 6.07 16.54 -32.58
C ARG A 506 6.56 16.40 -31.14
N ASP A 507 6.34 15.23 -30.58
CA ASP A 507 6.82 14.88 -29.25
C ASP A 507 8.31 14.50 -29.29
N HIS A 508 9.11 15.15 -28.45
CA HIS A 508 10.50 14.77 -28.18
C HIS A 508 10.62 13.98 -26.87
N ASN A 509 9.78 14.31 -25.88
CA ASN A 509 9.85 13.78 -24.52
C ASN A 509 9.22 12.37 -24.39
N GLY A 510 8.14 12.12 -25.12
CA GLY A 510 7.41 10.83 -25.09
C GLY A 510 6.17 10.81 -24.20
N HIS A 511 6.08 11.70 -23.21
CA HIS A 511 4.96 11.75 -22.28
C HIS A 511 3.61 11.97 -23.00
N GLY A 512 3.52 12.95 -23.89
CA GLY A 512 2.29 13.28 -24.62
C GLY A 512 1.85 12.19 -25.59
N THR A 513 2.78 11.54 -26.26
CA THR A 513 2.54 10.35 -27.09
C THR A 513 1.94 9.22 -26.25
N GLN A 514 2.49 9.01 -25.06
CA GLN A 514 2.01 7.98 -24.18
C GLN A 514 0.61 8.25 -23.64
N VAL A 515 0.36 9.47 -23.16
CA VAL A 515 -0.96 9.91 -22.69
C VAL A 515 -1.99 9.74 -23.82
N SER A 516 -1.64 10.17 -25.03
CA SER A 516 -2.45 10.01 -26.25
C SER A 516 -2.74 8.55 -26.59
N SER A 517 -1.75 7.66 -26.45
CA SER A 517 -1.92 6.22 -26.68
C SER A 517 -2.85 5.58 -25.65
N THR A 518 -2.79 6.01 -24.40
CA THR A 518 -3.61 5.47 -23.30
C THR A 518 -5.06 5.95 -23.39
N VAL A 519 -5.28 7.22 -23.76
CA VAL A 519 -6.62 7.79 -23.83
C VAL A 519 -7.41 7.20 -24.99
N ALA A 520 -6.80 7.11 -26.17
CA ALA A 520 -7.52 6.74 -27.38
C ALA A 520 -6.74 5.88 -28.37
N GLY A 521 -5.53 5.38 -28.10
CA GLY A 521 -4.77 4.58 -29.08
C GLY A 521 -5.59 3.48 -29.79
N SER A 522 -5.44 3.40 -31.10
CA SER A 522 -6.03 2.37 -31.96
C SER A 522 -5.54 0.97 -31.57
N PHE A 523 -6.24 -0.07 -32.01
CA PHE A 523 -5.85 -1.45 -31.75
C PHE A 523 -4.54 -1.78 -32.47
N LEU A 524 -3.52 -2.14 -31.70
CA LEU A 524 -2.24 -2.61 -32.20
C LEU A 524 -2.04 -4.06 -31.76
N SER A 525 -2.00 -4.99 -32.72
CA SER A 525 -1.88 -6.43 -32.48
C SER A 525 -0.47 -6.93 -32.71
N ASN A 526 -0.17 -8.14 -32.22
CA ASN A 526 1.13 -8.81 -32.40
C ASN A 526 2.32 -8.02 -31.85
N LEU A 527 2.11 -7.36 -30.72
CA LEU A 527 3.19 -6.65 -30.04
C LEU A 527 4.24 -7.64 -29.52
N ALA A 528 5.49 -7.41 -29.91
CA ALA A 528 6.65 -8.16 -29.47
C ALA A 528 7.35 -7.43 -28.32
N PHE A 529 6.70 -7.36 -27.16
CA PHE A 529 7.34 -6.88 -25.94
C PHE A 529 8.05 -8.04 -25.22
N PRO A 530 9.35 -7.92 -24.88
CA PRO A 530 10.02 -8.93 -24.06
C PRO A 530 9.29 -9.15 -22.73
N GLY A 531 9.12 -10.40 -22.30
CA GLY A 531 8.41 -10.74 -21.06
C GLY A 531 6.87 -10.78 -21.15
N LEU A 532 6.28 -10.34 -22.26
CA LEU A 532 4.87 -10.56 -22.61
C LEU A 532 4.70 -11.74 -23.58
N SER A 533 3.50 -12.33 -23.62
CA SER A 533 3.19 -13.38 -24.59
C SER A 533 3.13 -12.82 -26.01
N ALA A 534 3.75 -13.53 -26.96
CA ALA A 534 3.63 -13.21 -28.39
C ALA A 534 2.16 -13.14 -28.80
N GLY A 535 1.78 -12.12 -29.58
CA GLY A 535 0.39 -11.88 -29.98
C GLY A 535 -0.39 -10.90 -29.09
N SER A 536 0.27 -10.23 -28.14
CA SER A 536 -0.38 -9.25 -27.25
C SER A 536 -0.98 -8.07 -28.04
N ILE A 537 -2.13 -7.56 -27.56
CA ILE A 537 -2.86 -6.42 -28.15
C ILE A 537 -2.78 -5.20 -27.24
N MET A 538 -2.49 -4.03 -27.79
CA MET A 538 -2.63 -2.76 -27.08
C MET A 538 -3.75 -1.91 -27.68
N ARG A 539 -4.40 -1.10 -26.83
CA ARG A 539 -5.32 -0.04 -27.22
C ARG A 539 -5.45 1.01 -26.11
N GLY A 540 -6.01 2.17 -26.43
CA GLY A 540 -6.46 3.16 -25.45
C GLY A 540 -7.86 2.88 -24.90
N ALA A 541 -8.38 3.77 -24.06
CA ALA A 541 -9.72 3.62 -23.46
C ALA A 541 -10.82 3.71 -24.52
N ALA A 542 -10.70 4.69 -25.42
CA ALA A 542 -11.64 4.97 -26.51
C ALA A 542 -10.96 4.84 -27.88
N PRO A 543 -10.76 3.61 -28.39
CA PRO A 543 -9.93 3.34 -29.57
C PRO A 543 -10.40 3.97 -30.87
N LYS A 544 -11.67 4.40 -30.98
CA LYS A 544 -12.25 5.08 -32.15
C LYS A 544 -12.48 6.58 -31.95
N ALA A 545 -12.14 7.13 -30.78
CA ALA A 545 -12.22 8.57 -30.56
C ALA A 545 -11.11 9.31 -31.32
N HIS A 546 -11.39 10.53 -31.79
CA HIS A 546 -10.39 11.39 -32.40
C HIS A 546 -9.48 12.02 -31.32
N ILE A 547 -8.23 12.27 -31.67
CA ILE A 547 -7.23 12.95 -30.82
C ILE A 547 -6.95 14.33 -31.42
N ALA A 548 -6.93 15.34 -30.57
CA ALA A 548 -6.41 16.67 -30.88
C ALA A 548 -5.27 17.01 -29.91
N MET A 549 -4.05 17.15 -30.42
CA MET A 549 -2.86 17.43 -29.62
C MET A 549 -2.60 18.94 -29.49
N TYR A 550 -2.40 19.40 -28.26
CA TYR A 550 -2.01 20.75 -27.92
C TYR A 550 -0.72 20.71 -27.10
N LYS A 551 0.42 20.81 -27.78
CA LYS A 551 1.74 20.82 -27.12
C LYS A 551 1.95 22.13 -26.37
N ALA A 552 1.95 22.07 -25.04
CA ALA A 552 2.22 23.21 -24.16
C ALA A 552 3.40 22.95 -23.21
N CYS A 553 3.96 21.75 -23.25
CA CYS A 553 5.09 21.32 -22.45
C CYS A 553 6.28 20.99 -23.34
N TRP A 554 7.47 21.26 -22.84
CA TRP A 554 8.72 21.19 -23.59
C TRP A 554 9.80 20.49 -22.76
N ASP A 555 10.69 19.74 -23.42
CA ASP A 555 11.75 18.97 -22.76
C ASP A 555 12.95 19.83 -22.34
N VAL A 556 12.67 20.91 -21.62
CA VAL A 556 13.67 21.82 -21.06
C VAL A 556 13.67 21.70 -19.54
N GLN A 557 14.87 21.63 -18.96
CA GLN A 557 15.08 21.51 -17.50
C GLN A 557 14.29 20.36 -16.84
N GLY A 558 14.09 19.23 -17.53
CA GLY A 558 13.39 18.05 -17.00
C GLY A 558 11.88 18.00 -17.28
N GLY A 559 11.38 18.78 -18.24
CA GLY A 559 9.98 18.81 -18.66
C GLY A 559 9.22 19.94 -17.98
N MET A 560 8.99 21.05 -18.71
CA MET A 560 8.32 22.24 -18.18
C MET A 560 7.19 22.70 -19.10
N CYS A 561 6.14 23.24 -18.49
CA CYS A 561 5.03 23.89 -19.17
C CYS A 561 4.83 25.27 -18.54
N SER A 562 4.67 26.31 -19.35
CA SER A 562 4.27 27.63 -18.84
C SER A 562 2.75 27.67 -18.68
N VAL A 563 2.27 28.26 -17.58
CA VAL A 563 0.82 28.46 -17.35
C VAL A 563 0.18 29.23 -18.51
N ALA A 564 0.89 30.23 -19.07
CA ALA A 564 0.39 31.00 -20.20
C ALA A 564 0.17 30.15 -21.46
N ASP A 565 1.11 29.26 -21.77
CA ASP A 565 1.02 28.35 -22.92
C ASP A 565 -0.08 27.29 -22.72
N VAL A 566 -0.23 26.79 -21.49
CA VAL A 566 -1.32 25.87 -21.12
C VAL A 566 -2.69 26.56 -21.25
N TRP A 567 -2.83 27.81 -20.79
CA TRP A 567 -4.08 28.56 -20.95
C TRP A 567 -4.40 28.80 -22.42
N LYS A 568 -3.38 29.09 -23.24
CA LYS A 568 -3.58 29.23 -24.68
C LYS A 568 -4.03 27.92 -25.33
N ALA A 569 -3.49 26.78 -24.90
CA ALA A 569 -3.96 25.47 -25.33
C ALA A 569 -5.42 25.21 -24.96
N PHE A 570 -5.85 25.56 -23.75
CA PHE A 570 -7.26 25.47 -23.35
C PHE A 570 -8.18 26.34 -24.22
N ASP A 571 -7.83 27.61 -24.42
CA ASP A 571 -8.58 28.55 -25.25
C ASP A 571 -8.81 28.00 -26.67
N GLU A 572 -7.75 27.51 -27.28
CA GLU A 572 -7.79 26.92 -28.62
C GLU A 572 -8.59 25.61 -28.64
N ALA A 573 -8.45 24.75 -27.63
CA ALA A 573 -9.21 23.50 -27.56
C ALA A 573 -10.71 23.72 -27.40
N ILE A 574 -11.11 24.70 -26.59
CA ILE A 574 -12.52 25.12 -26.44
C ILE A 574 -13.07 25.63 -27.77
N ASN A 575 -12.30 26.48 -28.48
CA ASN A 575 -12.71 27.04 -29.77
C ASN A 575 -12.83 25.96 -30.86
N ASP A 576 -11.88 25.01 -30.88
CA ASP A 576 -11.81 23.92 -31.84
C ASP A 576 -12.96 22.91 -31.67
N GLY A 577 -13.58 22.86 -30.49
CA GLY A 577 -14.77 22.07 -30.20
C GLY A 577 -14.47 20.64 -29.74
N VAL A 578 -13.49 20.47 -28.85
CA VAL A 578 -13.23 19.17 -28.19
C VAL A 578 -14.38 18.79 -27.23
N ASP A 579 -14.63 17.50 -27.02
CA ASP A 579 -15.67 17.01 -26.10
C ASP A 579 -15.11 16.77 -24.67
N VAL A 580 -13.83 16.37 -24.60
CA VAL A 580 -13.13 16.03 -23.36
C VAL A 580 -11.70 16.56 -23.42
N LEU A 581 -11.18 17.04 -22.30
CA LEU A 581 -9.79 17.45 -22.13
C LEU A 581 -9.06 16.52 -21.15
N SER A 582 -7.99 15.90 -21.63
CA SER A 582 -7.00 15.19 -20.80
C SER A 582 -5.80 16.10 -20.60
N VAL A 583 -5.58 16.53 -19.35
CA VAL A 583 -4.53 17.51 -19.01
C VAL A 583 -3.64 16.89 -17.94
N SER A 584 -2.63 16.13 -18.37
CA SER A 584 -1.69 15.39 -17.51
C SER A 584 -0.56 16.28 -16.97
N ILE A 585 -0.94 17.48 -16.50
CA ILE A 585 -0.04 18.56 -16.07
C ILE A 585 -0.44 18.98 -14.65
N GLY A 586 0.53 19.45 -13.87
CA GLY A 586 0.28 20.09 -12.59
C GLY A 586 1.52 20.79 -12.04
N GLY A 587 1.31 21.86 -11.26
CA GLY A 587 2.38 22.64 -10.67
C GLY A 587 3.13 21.91 -9.54
N LEU A 588 4.36 22.36 -9.26
CA LEU A 588 5.04 22.03 -8.01
C LEU A 588 4.28 22.66 -6.84
N PHE A 589 4.22 21.98 -5.71
CA PHE A 589 3.63 22.50 -4.48
C PHE A 589 4.41 23.74 -4.02
N ARG A 590 3.96 24.93 -4.42
CA ARG A 590 4.53 26.23 -4.03
C ARG A 590 3.38 27.23 -3.83
N ASP A 591 3.23 27.66 -2.58
CA ASP A 591 2.32 28.70 -2.10
C ASP A 591 0.81 28.45 -2.24
N LEU A 592 0.00 29.26 -1.55
CA LEU A 592 -1.47 29.16 -1.42
C LEU A 592 -2.25 29.34 -2.75
N ASP A 593 -1.56 29.47 -3.89
CA ASP A 593 -2.09 29.80 -5.22
C ASP A 593 -2.44 28.57 -6.09
N VAL A 594 -2.36 27.35 -5.55
CA VAL A 594 -2.65 26.05 -6.23
C VAL A 594 -4.05 25.97 -6.87
N GLU A 595 -4.95 26.88 -6.53
CA GLU A 595 -6.27 26.96 -7.14
C GLU A 595 -6.27 27.62 -8.54
N VAL A 596 -5.18 28.24 -9.02
CA VAL A 596 -5.24 29.15 -10.19
C VAL A 596 -4.64 28.57 -11.48
N ASP A 597 -3.69 27.62 -11.40
CA ASP A 597 -2.87 27.21 -12.56
C ASP A 597 -3.67 26.72 -13.78
N ILE A 598 -4.57 25.76 -13.61
CA ILE A 598 -5.42 25.26 -14.71
C ILE A 598 -6.92 25.42 -14.42
N ALA A 599 -7.29 25.83 -13.21
CA ALA A 599 -8.67 25.83 -12.78
C ALA A 599 -9.54 26.83 -13.54
N ILE A 600 -9.02 28.04 -13.78
CA ILE A 600 -9.74 29.10 -14.50
C ILE A 600 -10.08 28.66 -15.93
N PRO A 601 -9.12 28.27 -16.78
CA PRO A 601 -9.45 27.81 -18.13
C PRO A 601 -10.29 26.51 -18.11
N ALA A 602 -10.08 25.63 -17.12
CA ALA A 602 -10.93 24.44 -16.96
C ALA A 602 -12.39 24.78 -16.64
N LEU A 603 -12.65 25.82 -15.83
CA LEU A 603 -14.02 26.28 -15.55
C LEU A 603 -14.71 26.76 -16.84
N HIS A 604 -13.98 27.50 -17.69
CA HIS A 604 -14.50 27.93 -18.99
C HIS A 604 -14.81 26.76 -19.92
N ALA A 605 -13.96 25.72 -19.93
CA ALA A 605 -14.22 24.49 -20.67
C ALA A 605 -15.47 23.76 -20.15
N VAL A 606 -15.59 23.58 -18.83
CA VAL A 606 -16.74 22.92 -18.19
C VAL A 606 -18.05 23.67 -18.44
N ASN A 607 -18.01 25.00 -18.42
CA ASN A 607 -19.16 25.84 -18.77
C ASN A 607 -19.60 25.67 -20.25
N LYS A 608 -18.70 25.22 -21.13
CA LYS A 608 -19.02 24.85 -22.51
C LYS A 608 -19.42 23.37 -22.67
N GLY A 609 -19.55 22.63 -21.56
CA GLY A 609 -19.91 21.21 -21.54
C GLY A 609 -18.74 20.26 -21.78
N ILE A 610 -17.51 20.78 -21.77
CA ILE A 610 -16.27 20.02 -21.99
C ILE A 610 -15.77 19.51 -20.64
N THR A 611 -15.65 18.19 -20.50
CA THR A 611 -15.18 17.61 -19.23
C THR A 611 -13.65 17.66 -19.16
N VAL A 612 -13.11 18.14 -18.03
CA VAL A 612 -11.66 18.26 -17.82
C VAL A 612 -11.19 17.23 -16.79
N VAL A 613 -10.20 16.44 -17.17
CA VAL A 613 -9.59 15.41 -16.33
C VAL A 613 -8.11 15.72 -16.13
N SER A 614 -7.65 15.69 -14.88
CA SER A 614 -6.29 16.06 -14.51
C SER A 614 -5.72 15.17 -13.39
N PRO A 615 -4.40 15.08 -13.26
CA PRO A 615 -3.75 14.22 -12.27
C PRO A 615 -3.87 14.81 -10.86
N ALA A 616 -3.91 13.93 -9.86
CA ALA A 616 -3.80 14.33 -8.45
C ALA A 616 -2.40 14.86 -8.08
N GLY A 617 -1.38 14.55 -8.89
CA GLY A 617 0.02 14.90 -8.63
C GLY A 617 0.85 13.71 -8.17
N ASN A 618 2.17 13.86 -8.23
CA ASN A 618 3.14 12.82 -7.89
C ASN A 618 3.97 13.17 -6.63
N GLY A 619 3.41 13.98 -5.73
CA GLY A 619 4.06 14.49 -4.51
C GLY A 619 3.75 13.69 -3.24
N GLY A 620 3.07 12.54 -3.34
CA GLY A 620 2.78 11.67 -2.20
C GLY A 620 4.03 11.04 -1.56
N PRO A 621 3.87 10.26 -0.47
CA PRO A 621 2.61 9.78 0.11
C PRO A 621 2.09 10.68 1.26
N ARG A 622 2.73 11.82 1.52
CA ARG A 622 2.29 12.72 2.58
C ARG A 622 0.90 13.29 2.28
N GLY A 623 0.09 13.45 3.32
CA GLY A 623 -1.20 14.15 3.24
C GLY A 623 -1.02 15.59 2.74
N THR A 624 -2.09 16.18 2.22
CA THR A 624 -2.11 17.57 1.71
C THR A 624 -1.18 17.85 0.53
N THR A 625 -0.91 16.86 -0.32
CA THR A 625 -0.03 16.98 -1.50
C THR A 625 -0.79 17.01 -2.82
N VAL A 626 -2.12 16.85 -2.78
CA VAL A 626 -2.98 16.85 -3.96
C VAL A 626 -3.06 18.23 -4.63
N ILE A 627 -2.96 18.23 -5.96
CA ILE A 627 -3.09 19.40 -6.83
C ILE A 627 -4.32 19.26 -7.74
N ASN A 628 -4.62 20.27 -8.57
CA ASN A 628 -5.79 20.29 -9.46
C ASN A 628 -7.10 20.11 -8.70
N ILE A 629 -7.25 20.84 -7.59
CA ILE A 629 -8.24 20.61 -6.53
C ILE A 629 -9.64 21.19 -6.78
N SER A 630 -9.85 21.90 -7.89
CA SER A 630 -11.12 22.60 -8.13
C SER A 630 -12.29 21.63 -8.34
N PRO A 631 -13.52 21.95 -7.88
CA PRO A 631 -14.66 21.04 -7.94
C PRO A 631 -15.05 20.60 -9.36
N TRP A 632 -14.85 21.47 -10.35
CA TRP A 632 -15.17 21.22 -11.77
C TRP A 632 -14.14 20.36 -12.50
N ILE A 633 -13.00 20.04 -11.89
CA ILE A 633 -11.99 19.13 -12.45
C ILE A 633 -12.22 17.72 -11.88
N ILE A 634 -12.05 16.69 -12.72
CA ILE A 634 -11.96 15.30 -12.28
C ILE A 634 -10.48 15.00 -11.98
N THR A 635 -10.15 14.84 -10.71
CA THR A 635 -8.77 14.65 -10.23
C THR A 635 -8.48 13.18 -9.96
N VAL A 636 -7.43 12.64 -10.59
CA VAL A 636 -7.21 11.19 -10.66
C VAL A 636 -5.96 10.74 -9.90
N ALA A 637 -6.13 9.82 -8.96
CA ALA A 637 -5.04 9.09 -8.29
C ALA A 637 -4.57 7.86 -9.08
N ALA A 638 -3.33 7.44 -8.84
CA ALA A 638 -2.71 6.34 -9.55
C ALA A 638 -2.64 5.07 -8.71
N THR A 639 -3.18 3.97 -9.24
CA THR A 639 -3.03 2.64 -8.68
C THR A 639 -2.13 1.76 -9.53
N THR A 640 -1.62 0.69 -8.92
CA THR A 640 -1.19 -0.50 -9.65
C THR A 640 -2.41 -1.20 -10.25
N LEU A 641 -2.13 -2.21 -11.06
CA LEU A 641 -3.10 -3.20 -11.51
C LEU A 641 -2.60 -4.58 -11.07
N ASP A 642 -3.39 -5.62 -11.29
CA ASP A 642 -3.10 -7.02 -10.92
C ASP A 642 -1.99 -7.70 -11.75
N ARG A 643 -0.97 -6.94 -12.15
CA ARG A 643 0.24 -7.39 -12.82
C ARG A 643 1.47 -6.89 -12.08
N SER A 644 2.40 -7.80 -11.81
CA SER A 644 3.75 -7.48 -11.40
C SER A 644 4.73 -7.83 -12.53
N LEU A 645 5.71 -6.96 -12.77
CA LEU A 645 6.84 -7.24 -13.66
C LEU A 645 7.97 -7.77 -12.80
N SER A 646 8.20 -9.09 -12.86
CA SER A 646 9.06 -9.78 -11.88
C SER A 646 10.21 -10.52 -12.54
N ALA A 647 11.42 -10.36 -12.01
CA ALA A 647 12.59 -11.18 -12.34
C ALA A 647 12.93 -12.11 -11.18
N PHE A 648 13.55 -13.25 -11.50
CA PHE A 648 13.97 -14.23 -10.52
C PHE A 648 15.47 -14.09 -10.24
N ILE A 649 15.81 -14.06 -8.96
CA ILE A 649 17.18 -14.12 -8.45
C ILE A 649 17.41 -15.54 -7.93
N THR A 650 18.29 -16.29 -8.57
CA THR A 650 18.68 -17.64 -8.11
C THR A 650 20.07 -17.61 -7.52
N LEU A 651 20.21 -18.03 -6.27
CA LEU A 651 21.49 -18.17 -5.58
C LEU A 651 22.19 -19.48 -6.00
N ASP A 652 23.50 -19.56 -5.80
CA ASP A 652 24.31 -20.76 -6.05
C ASP A 652 23.87 -22.01 -5.23
N ASN A 653 23.16 -21.82 -4.12
CA ASN A 653 22.53 -22.88 -3.33
C ASN A 653 21.16 -23.34 -3.89
N ASN A 654 20.79 -22.90 -5.10
CA ASN A 654 19.51 -23.14 -5.78
C ASN A 654 18.26 -22.54 -5.11
N GLN A 655 18.40 -21.67 -4.11
CA GLN A 655 17.27 -20.87 -3.63
C GLN A 655 16.93 -19.78 -4.65
N THR A 656 15.64 -19.62 -4.94
CA THR A 656 15.15 -18.61 -5.88
C THR A 656 14.22 -17.63 -5.17
N PHE A 657 14.47 -16.34 -5.39
CA PHE A 657 13.68 -15.23 -4.91
C PHE A 657 13.09 -14.46 -6.08
N MET A 658 11.96 -13.81 -5.83
CA MET A 658 11.29 -12.96 -6.81
C MET A 658 11.52 -11.49 -6.43
N GLY A 659 11.87 -10.68 -7.41
CA GLY A 659 11.95 -9.24 -7.26
C GLY A 659 11.31 -8.53 -8.45
N GLN A 660 11.03 -7.24 -8.31
CA GLN A 660 10.47 -6.46 -9.39
C GLN A 660 11.57 -5.96 -10.32
N SER A 661 11.38 -6.09 -11.63
CA SER A 661 12.38 -5.73 -12.63
C SER A 661 11.75 -5.50 -13.99
N MET A 662 12.41 -4.68 -14.81
CA MET A 662 12.11 -4.50 -16.23
C MET A 662 13.21 -5.09 -17.13
N TYR A 663 14.10 -5.93 -16.59
CA TYR A 663 15.23 -6.48 -17.34
C TYR A 663 14.78 -7.40 -18.49
N THR A 664 15.06 -7.02 -19.74
CA THR A 664 14.68 -7.73 -20.97
C THR A 664 15.82 -8.49 -21.62
N GLY A 665 17.05 -8.28 -21.14
CA GLY A 665 18.25 -8.90 -21.70
C GLY A 665 18.33 -10.42 -21.48
N PRO A 666 19.37 -11.08 -22.02
CA PRO A 666 19.59 -12.51 -21.81
C PRO A 666 19.76 -12.83 -20.32
N GLU A 667 19.44 -14.06 -19.89
CA GLU A 667 19.68 -14.47 -18.51
C GLU A 667 21.15 -14.24 -18.11
N LEU A 668 21.36 -13.48 -17.04
CA LEU A 668 22.68 -13.32 -16.45
C LEU A 668 23.03 -14.60 -15.70
N GLY A 669 24.02 -15.34 -16.22
CA GLY A 669 24.54 -16.55 -15.58
C GLY A 669 25.09 -16.30 -14.18
N PHE A 670 25.45 -17.36 -13.45
CA PHE A 670 25.99 -17.24 -12.09
C PHE A 670 27.21 -16.32 -12.03
N THR A 671 27.00 -15.15 -11.44
CA THR A 671 27.96 -14.06 -11.35
C THR A 671 28.18 -13.70 -9.90
N ASP A 672 29.41 -13.31 -9.55
CA ASP A 672 29.74 -12.90 -8.18
C ASP A 672 28.86 -11.73 -7.73
N VAL A 673 28.24 -11.89 -6.56
CA VAL A 673 27.45 -10.83 -5.91
C VAL A 673 28.25 -10.22 -4.76
N MET A 674 28.12 -8.91 -4.58
CA MET A 674 28.76 -8.21 -3.47
C MET A 674 27.84 -7.18 -2.85
N PHE A 675 28.04 -6.93 -1.56
CA PHE A 675 27.41 -5.84 -0.85
C PHE A 675 28.45 -4.73 -0.66
N SER A 676 28.10 -3.48 -0.99
CA SER A 676 28.93 -2.33 -0.68
C SER A 676 28.09 -1.14 -0.23
N ALA A 677 28.57 -0.46 0.82
CA ALA A 677 28.04 0.83 1.26
C ALA A 677 28.63 2.00 0.45
N ASP A 678 29.73 1.78 -0.27
CA ASP A 678 30.37 2.76 -1.15
C ASP A 678 30.47 2.20 -2.57
N MET A 679 29.68 2.78 -3.47
CA MET A 679 29.54 2.33 -4.87
C MET A 679 30.39 3.13 -5.86
N SER A 680 31.24 4.02 -5.36
CA SER A 680 32.07 4.92 -6.17
C SER A 680 33.41 4.32 -6.61
N SER A 681 33.87 3.23 -5.98
CA SER A 681 35.14 2.57 -6.32
C SER A 681 34.99 1.61 -7.51
N VAL A 682 35.47 2.04 -8.68
CA VAL A 682 35.55 1.25 -9.93
C VAL A 682 36.30 -0.08 -9.73
N ALA A 683 37.34 -0.10 -8.88
CA ALA A 683 38.13 -1.30 -8.63
C ALA A 683 37.35 -2.41 -7.91
N THR A 684 36.27 -2.06 -7.20
CA THR A 684 35.53 -2.99 -6.33
C THR A 684 34.36 -3.66 -7.06
N VAL A 685 33.68 -2.94 -7.95
CA VAL A 685 32.38 -3.34 -8.54
C VAL A 685 32.47 -3.99 -9.93
N LYS A 686 33.62 -3.88 -10.60
CA LYS A 686 33.80 -4.37 -11.98
C LYS A 686 33.52 -5.88 -12.09
N GLY A 687 32.61 -6.25 -12.99
CA GLY A 687 32.25 -7.63 -13.31
C GLY A 687 31.30 -8.31 -12.30
N LYS A 688 30.76 -7.58 -11.33
CA LYS A 688 29.94 -8.12 -10.25
C LYS A 688 28.51 -7.59 -10.27
N VAL A 689 27.61 -8.33 -9.62
CA VAL A 689 26.27 -7.86 -9.26
C VAL A 689 26.36 -7.16 -7.90
N VAL A 690 25.88 -5.93 -7.82
CA VAL A 690 26.00 -5.13 -6.60
C VAL A 690 24.68 -5.07 -5.86
N MET A 691 24.68 -5.44 -4.58
CA MET A 691 23.54 -5.37 -3.69
C MET A 691 23.60 -4.11 -2.84
N TYR A 692 22.50 -3.35 -2.80
CA TYR A 692 22.38 -2.10 -2.07
C TYR A 692 21.17 -2.14 -1.14
N PHE A 693 21.35 -1.81 0.13
CA PHE A 693 20.23 -1.57 1.04
C PHE A 693 19.96 -0.08 1.12
N GLU A 694 18.73 0.31 0.81
CA GLU A 694 18.27 1.68 0.92
C GLU A 694 18.44 2.20 2.36
N LYS A 695 19.05 3.38 2.45
CA LYS A 695 19.33 4.13 3.69
C LYS A 695 19.05 5.61 3.43
N GLU A 696 19.33 6.48 4.39
CA GLU A 696 19.17 7.95 4.27
C GLU A 696 19.99 8.63 3.15
N ARG A 697 20.90 7.91 2.47
CA ARG A 697 21.66 8.47 1.34
C ARG A 697 20.97 8.14 0.00
N PRO A 698 21.01 9.06 -0.98
CA PRO A 698 20.42 8.82 -2.29
C PRO A 698 21.05 7.58 -2.93
N MET A 699 20.17 6.72 -3.44
CA MET A 699 20.51 5.50 -4.17
C MET A 699 21.33 5.86 -5.42
N PRO A 700 22.51 5.25 -5.64
CA PRO A 700 23.26 5.48 -6.87
C PRO A 700 22.48 4.88 -8.05
N GLY A 701 22.26 5.69 -9.09
CA GLY A 701 21.54 5.25 -10.29
C GLY A 701 22.25 4.11 -11.02
N PRO A 702 21.50 3.22 -11.70
CA PRO A 702 22.06 2.06 -12.40
C PRO A 702 23.10 2.45 -13.46
N GLU A 703 22.97 3.62 -14.09
CA GLU A 703 23.93 4.16 -15.05
C GLU A 703 25.35 4.34 -14.46
N ILE A 704 25.45 4.82 -13.22
CA ILE A 704 26.74 5.03 -12.54
C ILE A 704 27.42 3.69 -12.29
N LEU A 705 26.65 2.69 -11.84
CA LEU A 705 27.13 1.34 -11.60
C LEU A 705 27.59 0.68 -12.90
N GLN A 706 26.83 0.84 -13.97
CA GLN A 706 27.18 0.32 -15.29
C GLN A 706 28.46 0.98 -15.82
N ARG A 707 28.62 2.31 -15.72
CA ARG A 707 29.87 3.02 -16.08
C ARG A 707 31.07 2.55 -15.27
N ASN A 708 30.87 2.21 -14.00
CA ASN A 708 31.91 1.66 -13.13
C ASN A 708 32.20 0.16 -13.38
N GLY A 709 31.52 -0.46 -14.35
CA GLY A 709 31.75 -1.82 -14.81
C GLY A 709 30.99 -2.91 -14.05
N ALA A 710 30.02 -2.55 -13.20
CA ALA A 710 29.09 -3.52 -12.65
C ALA A 710 28.26 -4.17 -13.77
N VAL A 711 27.83 -5.41 -13.55
CA VAL A 711 27.03 -6.18 -14.54
C VAL A 711 25.58 -6.39 -14.09
N GLY A 712 25.22 -5.92 -12.90
CA GLY A 712 23.85 -5.86 -12.41
C GLY A 712 23.76 -5.21 -11.03
N VAL A 713 22.52 -4.90 -10.60
CA VAL A 713 22.22 -4.31 -9.29
C VAL A 713 20.97 -4.93 -8.65
N ILE A 714 21.03 -5.16 -7.35
CA ILE A 714 19.90 -5.58 -6.52
C ILE A 714 19.67 -4.49 -5.46
N TYR A 715 18.57 -3.77 -5.59
CA TYR A 715 18.14 -2.76 -4.64
C TYR A 715 17.19 -3.36 -3.62
N VAL A 716 17.59 -3.33 -2.36
CA VAL A 716 16.79 -3.72 -1.21
C VAL A 716 16.17 -2.47 -0.60
N ARG A 717 14.86 -2.33 -0.71
CA ARG A 717 14.14 -1.13 -0.26
C ARG A 717 12.79 -1.47 0.37
N THR A 718 12.15 -0.48 0.97
CA THR A 718 10.73 -0.60 1.30
C THR A 718 9.89 -0.80 0.03
N PRO A 719 8.76 -1.53 0.09
CA PRO A 719 7.91 -1.75 -1.07
C PRO A 719 7.55 -0.43 -1.75
N SER A 720 7.80 -0.34 -3.05
CA SER A 720 7.43 0.79 -3.87
C SER A 720 7.00 0.31 -5.24
N SER A 721 5.81 0.75 -5.64
CA SER A 721 5.17 0.47 -6.91
C SER A 721 5.86 1.10 -8.13
N ARG A 722 6.85 2.00 -7.95
CA ARG A 722 7.56 2.68 -9.04
C ARG A 722 8.79 1.89 -9.49
N LEU A 723 8.85 1.51 -10.76
CA LEU A 723 10.01 0.85 -11.37
C LEU A 723 10.87 1.86 -12.15
N GLU A 724 12.11 2.07 -11.70
CA GLU A 724 13.08 2.99 -12.31
C GLU A 724 14.28 2.26 -12.92
N CYS A 725 14.20 0.93 -13.03
CA CYS A 725 15.27 0.09 -13.56
C CYS A 725 15.32 0.14 -15.10
N PRO A 726 16.49 0.31 -15.73
CA PRO A 726 16.64 0.19 -17.18
C PRO A 726 16.38 -1.24 -17.66
N ALA A 727 15.84 -1.38 -18.87
CA ALA A 727 15.51 -2.69 -19.43
C ALA A 727 16.75 -3.50 -19.86
N ASN A 728 17.81 -2.84 -20.31
CA ASN A 728 19.01 -3.48 -20.86
C ASN A 728 20.08 -3.81 -19.79
N PHE A 729 19.86 -3.46 -18.53
CA PHE A 729 20.80 -3.72 -17.44
C PHE A 729 20.10 -4.45 -16.29
N PRO A 730 20.62 -5.60 -15.79
CA PRO A 730 19.99 -6.35 -14.71
C PRO A 730 19.82 -5.48 -13.46
N CYS A 731 18.60 -5.05 -13.20
CA CYS A 731 18.25 -4.16 -12.09
C CYS A 731 16.97 -4.68 -11.45
N ILE A 732 17.04 -4.99 -10.16
CA ILE A 732 15.95 -5.66 -9.44
C ILE A 732 15.70 -4.98 -8.11
N TYR A 733 14.44 -4.67 -7.83
CA TYR A 733 13.97 -4.25 -6.51
C TYR A 733 13.45 -5.45 -5.73
N ILE A 734 13.88 -5.59 -4.48
CA ILE A 734 13.40 -6.59 -3.54
C ILE A 734 13.09 -5.96 -2.19
N GLU A 735 12.22 -6.62 -1.45
CA GLU A 735 11.90 -6.24 -0.07
C GLU A 735 13.04 -6.55 0.89
N ILE A 736 13.04 -5.87 2.04
CA ILE A 736 14.07 -5.97 3.06
C ILE A 736 14.23 -7.38 3.61
N ASP A 737 13.15 -8.17 3.72
CA ASP A 737 13.21 -9.55 4.21
C ASP A 737 13.93 -10.49 3.22
N ILE A 738 13.63 -10.37 1.93
CA ILE A 738 14.29 -11.10 0.84
C ILE A 738 15.74 -10.67 0.75
N GLY A 739 15.99 -9.36 0.78
CA GLY A 739 17.34 -8.82 0.77
C GLY A 739 18.17 -9.33 1.95
N SER A 740 17.58 -9.42 3.14
CA SER A 740 18.27 -9.95 4.32
C SER A 740 18.64 -11.43 4.16
N LYS A 741 17.79 -12.25 3.52
CA LYS A 741 18.08 -13.66 3.23
C LYS A 741 19.24 -13.81 2.25
N ILE A 742 19.24 -13.05 1.15
CA ILE A 742 20.32 -13.04 0.15
C ILE A 742 21.62 -12.55 0.79
N TYR A 743 21.57 -11.48 1.60
CA TYR A 743 22.72 -10.95 2.31
C TYR A 743 23.32 -11.96 3.29
N PHE A 744 22.50 -12.67 4.07
CA PHE A 744 22.98 -13.72 4.98
C PHE A 744 23.69 -14.85 4.23
N HIS A 745 23.16 -15.24 3.07
CA HIS A 745 23.81 -16.22 2.20
C HIS A 745 25.19 -15.75 1.72
N MET A 746 25.32 -14.45 1.36
CA MET A 746 26.60 -13.87 0.94
C MET A 746 27.67 -13.89 2.03
N GLU A 747 27.27 -13.76 3.29
CA GLU A 747 28.18 -13.75 4.45
C GLU A 747 28.62 -15.14 4.89
N THR A 748 27.83 -16.16 4.57
CA THR A 748 28.08 -17.55 4.95
C THR A 748 28.73 -18.37 3.84
N THR A 749 28.92 -17.78 2.66
CA THR A 749 29.45 -18.43 1.46
C THR A 749 30.73 -17.73 1.00
N SER A 750 31.79 -18.49 0.71
CA SER A 750 33.12 -17.93 0.39
C SER A 750 33.20 -17.24 -0.99
N SER A 751 32.30 -17.57 -1.91
CA SER A 751 32.22 -16.98 -3.26
C SER A 751 30.76 -16.93 -3.72
N PRO A 752 29.93 -16.06 -3.12
CA PRO A 752 28.50 -16.08 -3.38
C PRO A 752 28.21 -15.62 -4.80
N LYS A 753 27.38 -16.40 -5.51
CA LYS A 753 26.95 -16.07 -6.87
C LYS A 753 25.45 -15.98 -6.99
N VAL A 754 25.02 -15.12 -7.91
CA VAL A 754 23.61 -14.94 -8.28
C VAL A 754 23.43 -15.10 -9.78
N LYS A 755 22.28 -15.64 -10.15
CA LYS A 755 21.80 -15.74 -11.51
C LYS A 755 20.51 -14.92 -11.61
N ILE A 756 20.40 -14.06 -12.62
CA ILE A 756 19.25 -13.16 -12.79
C ILE A 756 18.55 -13.48 -14.11
N SER A 757 17.26 -13.82 -14.02
CA SER A 757 16.44 -14.05 -15.21
C SER A 757 15.97 -12.72 -15.84
N PRO A 758 15.61 -12.71 -17.13
CA PRO A 758 14.74 -11.67 -17.66
C PRO A 758 13.42 -11.62 -16.89
N PHE A 759 12.76 -10.47 -16.89
CA PHE A 759 11.46 -10.33 -16.23
C PHE A 759 10.38 -11.14 -16.94
N LYS A 760 9.35 -11.50 -16.17
CA LYS A 760 8.09 -12.06 -16.65
C LYS A 760 6.93 -11.32 -15.99
N ALA A 761 5.85 -11.13 -16.74
CA ALA A 761 4.61 -10.61 -16.17
C ALA A 761 3.92 -11.70 -15.33
N VAL A 762 3.74 -11.44 -14.04
CA VAL A 762 2.88 -12.23 -13.14
C VAL A 762 1.53 -11.52 -13.07
N ILE A 763 0.44 -12.23 -13.33
CA ILE A 763 -0.92 -11.64 -13.43
C ILE A 763 -1.90 -12.44 -12.56
N GLY A 764 -2.76 -11.76 -11.80
CA GLY A 764 -3.94 -12.34 -11.16
C GLY A 764 -4.12 -11.98 -9.69
N GLU A 765 -5.01 -12.73 -9.01
CA GLU A 765 -5.47 -12.55 -7.62
C GLU A 765 -4.34 -12.44 -6.57
N SER A 766 -3.13 -12.93 -6.86
CA SER A 766 -1.99 -12.84 -5.96
C SER A 766 -1.26 -11.49 -6.01
N VAL A 767 -1.72 -10.54 -6.83
CA VAL A 767 -1.12 -9.20 -6.98
C VAL A 767 -2.11 -8.16 -6.49
N ALA A 768 -1.84 -7.61 -5.31
CA ALA A 768 -2.69 -6.59 -4.70
C ALA A 768 -2.71 -5.30 -5.54
N SER A 769 -3.87 -4.64 -5.54
CA SER A 769 -4.04 -3.32 -6.14
C SER A 769 -3.79 -2.23 -5.10
N ILE A 770 -2.82 -1.37 -5.39
CA ILE A 770 -2.22 -0.47 -4.43
C ILE A 770 -2.24 0.94 -5.00
N VAL A 771 -2.67 1.93 -4.22
CA VAL A 771 -2.47 3.35 -4.54
C VAL A 771 -1.00 3.68 -4.30
N GLY A 772 -0.25 3.97 -5.36
CA GLY A 772 1.21 4.06 -5.30
C GLY A 772 1.73 5.21 -4.45
N GLY A 773 2.91 5.04 -3.86
CA GLY A 773 3.45 5.97 -2.87
C GLY A 773 3.64 7.38 -3.40
N SER A 774 4.00 7.54 -4.69
CA SER A 774 4.12 8.86 -5.30
C SER A 774 2.78 9.55 -5.56
N SER A 775 1.66 8.83 -5.64
CA SER A 775 0.34 9.44 -5.87
C SER A 775 0.04 10.43 -4.75
N SER A 776 -0.19 11.70 -5.09
CA SER A 776 -0.51 12.74 -4.13
C SER A 776 -1.80 12.45 -3.36
N ARG A 777 -1.86 12.90 -2.11
CA ARG A 777 -2.94 12.59 -1.14
C ARG A 777 -3.69 13.83 -0.70
N GLY A 778 -4.98 13.66 -0.42
CA GLY A 778 -5.81 14.65 0.24
C GLY A 778 -5.44 14.86 1.72
N PRO A 779 -6.20 15.72 2.44
CA PRO A 779 -7.19 16.67 1.90
C PRO A 779 -6.52 17.77 1.08
N SER A 780 -7.30 18.56 0.34
CA SER A 780 -6.79 19.80 -0.25
C SER A 780 -6.35 20.77 0.86
N SER A 781 -5.18 21.39 0.71
CA SER A 781 -4.69 22.42 1.64
C SER A 781 -5.52 23.72 1.58
N PHE A 782 -6.13 23.99 0.43
CA PHE A 782 -6.88 25.21 0.17
C PHE A 782 -8.37 25.05 0.51
N SER A 783 -8.98 23.96 0.05
CA SER A 783 -10.40 23.66 0.25
C SER A 783 -10.59 22.25 0.81
N PRO A 784 -10.25 22.04 2.10
CA PRO A 784 -10.30 20.71 2.70
C PRO A 784 -11.72 20.14 2.82
N ALA A 785 -12.76 20.97 2.61
CA ALA A 785 -14.16 20.55 2.54
C ALA A 785 -14.53 19.86 1.22
N ILE A 786 -13.73 20.04 0.16
CA ILE A 786 -13.91 19.36 -1.12
C ILE A 786 -12.94 18.17 -1.14
N LEU A 787 -13.50 16.95 -1.17
CA LEU A 787 -12.69 15.74 -1.21
C LEU A 787 -11.83 15.69 -2.47
N LYS A 788 -10.53 15.42 -2.30
CA LYS A 788 -9.59 15.12 -3.38
C LYS A 788 -8.62 14.01 -2.96
N PRO A 789 -8.16 13.15 -3.89
CA PRO A 789 -8.57 13.05 -5.29
C PRO A 789 -10.05 12.64 -5.44
N ASP A 790 -10.62 12.74 -6.64
CA ASP A 790 -12.02 12.34 -6.86
C ASP A 790 -12.17 10.83 -7.13
N ILE A 791 -11.20 10.25 -7.83
CA ILE A 791 -11.23 8.86 -8.30
C ILE A 791 -9.81 8.29 -8.43
N ALA A 792 -9.66 6.98 -8.39
CA ALA A 792 -8.42 6.27 -8.72
C ALA A 792 -8.56 5.41 -9.99
N ALA A 793 -7.46 5.32 -10.74
CA ALA A 793 -7.36 4.45 -11.91
C ALA A 793 -5.94 3.88 -12.04
N PRO A 794 -5.76 2.77 -12.80
CA PRO A 794 -4.44 2.23 -13.08
C PRO A 794 -3.55 3.30 -13.74
N GLY A 795 -2.41 3.58 -13.13
CA GLY A 795 -1.45 4.59 -13.60
C GLY A 795 0.00 4.22 -13.33
N LEU A 796 0.27 3.02 -12.81
CA LEU A 796 1.60 2.58 -12.42
C LEU A 796 2.02 1.36 -13.24
N ASN A 797 3.25 1.40 -13.75
CA ASN A 797 3.87 0.39 -14.60
C ASN A 797 3.00 0.03 -15.83
N LEU A 798 2.39 1.06 -16.47
CA LEU A 798 1.63 0.87 -17.71
C LEU A 798 2.61 0.66 -18.87
N LEU A 799 2.31 -0.34 -19.70
CA LEU A 799 3.11 -0.65 -20.89
C LEU A 799 2.53 0.10 -22.09
N THR A 800 3.36 0.84 -22.80
CA THR A 800 2.92 1.74 -23.89
C THR A 800 3.87 1.72 -25.08
N PRO A 801 3.42 2.16 -26.28
CA PRO A 801 4.24 2.21 -27.48
C PRO A 801 5.29 3.31 -27.35
N ARG A 802 6.43 3.12 -28.02
CA ARG A 802 7.63 3.96 -27.89
C ARG A 802 7.76 4.97 -29.04
N ILE A 803 8.35 6.14 -28.73
CA ILE A 803 8.98 7.02 -29.71
C ILE A 803 10.35 6.43 -30.08
N PRO A 804 10.64 6.13 -31.36
CA PRO A 804 11.96 5.69 -31.77
C PRO A 804 13.01 6.77 -31.45
N THR A 805 14.00 6.45 -30.62
CA THR A 805 15.15 7.33 -30.31
C THR A 805 16.45 6.66 -30.76
N ASP A 806 17.47 7.47 -31.10
CA ASP A 806 18.79 7.00 -31.60
C ASP A 806 19.59 6.17 -30.57
N GLU A 807 19.25 6.28 -29.29
CA GLU A 807 19.77 5.42 -28.24
C GLU A 807 18.88 4.18 -28.09
N ASP A 808 19.38 3.04 -28.54
CA ASP A 808 18.74 1.73 -28.46
C ASP A 808 18.67 1.22 -26.99
N THR A 809 17.85 1.88 -26.17
CA THR A 809 17.43 1.42 -24.84
C THR A 809 15.95 1.06 -24.91
N SER A 810 15.68 -0.24 -25.06
CA SER A 810 14.37 -0.85 -25.23
C SER A 810 13.37 -0.45 -24.12
N GLU A 811 12.37 0.38 -24.46
CA GLU A 811 10.99 0.51 -23.93
C GLU A 811 10.72 0.56 -22.41
N PHE A 812 9.94 1.58 -22.02
CA PHE A 812 9.71 2.12 -20.67
C PHE A 812 8.30 1.79 -20.14
N ALA A 813 8.19 1.30 -18.90
CA ALA A 813 6.92 1.36 -18.18
C ALA A 813 6.81 2.75 -17.54
N TYR A 814 5.77 3.53 -17.87
CA TYR A 814 5.57 4.79 -17.14
C TYR A 814 4.64 4.59 -15.95
N SER A 815 4.91 5.41 -14.95
CA SER A 815 4.18 5.44 -13.70
C SER A 815 3.91 6.89 -13.32
N GLY A 816 2.67 7.18 -13.00
CA GLY A 816 2.26 8.47 -12.48
C GLY A 816 0.75 8.68 -12.56
N THR A 817 0.27 9.68 -11.81
CA THR A 817 -1.11 10.17 -11.96
C THR A 817 -1.38 10.70 -13.38
N SER A 818 -0.33 11.12 -14.09
CA SER A 818 -0.36 11.45 -15.52
C SER A 818 -0.79 10.29 -16.42
N MET A 819 -0.55 9.03 -16.03
CA MET A 819 -0.98 7.84 -16.76
C MET A 819 -2.39 7.38 -16.35
N ALA A 820 -2.81 7.66 -15.11
CA ALA A 820 -4.18 7.40 -14.66
C ALA A 820 -5.20 8.39 -15.26
N THR A 821 -4.78 9.64 -15.48
CA THR A 821 -5.58 10.71 -16.10
C THR A 821 -6.19 10.33 -17.46
N PRO A 822 -5.41 9.88 -18.46
CA PRO A 822 -5.95 9.48 -19.76
C PRO A 822 -6.85 8.24 -19.68
N VAL A 823 -6.70 7.39 -18.65
CA VAL A 823 -7.63 6.27 -18.43
C VAL A 823 -9.04 6.79 -18.16
N ILE A 824 -9.17 7.74 -17.23
CA ILE A 824 -10.45 8.37 -16.91
C ILE A 824 -10.95 9.24 -18.06
N ALA A 825 -10.09 10.04 -18.71
CA ALA A 825 -10.50 10.89 -19.83
C ALA A 825 -11.09 10.07 -20.99
N GLY A 826 -10.54 8.90 -21.28
CA GLY A 826 -11.08 8.02 -22.30
C GLY A 826 -12.41 7.38 -21.87
N ILE A 827 -12.58 7.01 -20.59
CA ILE A 827 -13.87 6.54 -20.05
C ILE A 827 -14.93 7.65 -20.14
N VAL A 828 -14.57 8.90 -19.82
CA VAL A 828 -15.44 10.07 -19.97
C VAL A 828 -15.92 10.22 -21.41
N ALA A 829 -15.05 10.01 -22.41
CA ALA A 829 -15.44 10.07 -23.82
C ALA A 829 -16.46 8.96 -24.19
N LEU A 830 -16.29 7.73 -23.68
CA LEU A 830 -17.25 6.64 -23.88
C LEU A 830 -18.61 6.94 -23.22
N LEU A 831 -18.58 7.48 -22.01
CA LEU A 831 -19.79 7.88 -21.27
C LEU A 831 -20.50 9.04 -21.98
N LYS A 832 -19.76 10.04 -22.49
CA LYS A 832 -20.33 11.16 -23.25
C LYS A 832 -21.01 10.68 -24.53
N ASN A 833 -20.43 9.70 -25.23
CA ASN A 833 -21.08 9.08 -26.40
C ASN A 833 -22.38 8.36 -26.04
N SER A 834 -22.40 7.66 -24.90
CA SER A 834 -23.57 6.90 -24.44
C SER A 834 -24.65 7.81 -23.84
N HIS A 835 -24.22 8.94 -23.25
CA HIS A 835 -25.06 9.93 -22.58
C HIS A 835 -24.71 11.36 -23.04
N PRO A 836 -25.05 11.75 -24.28
CA PRO A 836 -24.63 13.02 -24.87
C PRO A 836 -25.12 14.27 -24.11
N THR A 837 -26.23 14.13 -23.38
CA THR A 837 -26.88 15.23 -22.64
C THR A 837 -26.35 15.40 -21.23
N TRP A 838 -25.53 14.47 -20.71
CA TRP A 838 -24.97 14.61 -19.37
C TRP A 838 -24.00 15.78 -19.30
N SER A 839 -24.11 16.55 -18.22
CA SER A 839 -23.16 17.60 -17.87
C SER A 839 -21.81 16.97 -17.47
N PRO A 840 -20.72 17.76 -17.47
CA PRO A 840 -19.46 17.31 -16.89
C PRO A 840 -19.59 16.84 -15.42
N ALA A 841 -20.44 17.49 -14.63
CA ALA A 841 -20.69 17.13 -13.23
C ALA A 841 -21.44 15.80 -13.10
N ALA A 842 -22.43 15.54 -13.96
CA ALA A 842 -23.15 14.27 -14.00
C ALA A 842 -22.22 13.11 -14.38
N ILE A 843 -21.34 13.30 -15.37
CA ILE A 843 -20.32 12.29 -15.73
C ILE A 843 -19.35 12.04 -14.57
N LYS A 844 -18.85 13.12 -13.95
CA LYS A 844 -18.01 13.02 -12.74
C LYS A 844 -18.71 12.24 -11.65
N SER A 845 -19.98 12.56 -11.37
CA SER A 845 -20.77 11.86 -10.38
C SER A 845 -20.91 10.38 -10.70
N ALA A 846 -21.27 10.02 -11.92
CA ALA A 846 -21.45 8.62 -12.32
C ALA A 846 -20.18 7.79 -12.10
N ILE A 847 -19.00 8.36 -12.40
CA ILE A 847 -17.70 7.72 -12.19
C ILE A 847 -17.41 7.56 -10.69
N VAL A 848 -17.61 8.62 -9.89
CA VAL A 848 -17.28 8.60 -8.47
C VAL A 848 -18.23 7.71 -7.68
N THR A 849 -19.54 7.76 -7.93
CA THR A 849 -20.55 7.09 -7.10
C THR A 849 -20.63 5.59 -7.31
N THR A 850 -20.07 5.10 -8.41
CA THR A 850 -20.08 3.69 -8.79
C THR A 850 -18.75 2.99 -8.59
N ALA A 851 -17.73 3.75 -8.19
CA ALA A 851 -16.37 3.27 -7.93
C ALA A 851 -16.32 2.22 -6.80
N ARG A 852 -15.27 1.40 -6.82
CA ARG A 852 -15.06 0.30 -5.86
C ARG A 852 -13.95 0.64 -4.89
N SER A 853 -14.17 0.37 -3.60
CA SER A 853 -13.11 0.40 -2.58
C SER A 853 -12.24 -0.87 -2.57
N THR A 854 -12.54 -1.81 -3.47
CA THR A 854 -11.83 -3.08 -3.63
C THR A 854 -11.29 -3.20 -5.06
N ASP A 855 -10.34 -4.11 -5.24
CA ASP A 855 -9.94 -4.55 -6.56
C ASP A 855 -11.04 -5.43 -7.22
N PRO A 856 -10.86 -5.84 -8.49
CA PRO A 856 -11.80 -6.73 -9.20
C PRO A 856 -11.97 -8.12 -8.57
N TYR A 857 -11.07 -8.53 -7.66
CA TYR A 857 -11.11 -9.80 -6.96
C TYR A 857 -11.79 -9.71 -5.58
N GLY A 858 -12.13 -8.50 -5.14
CA GLY A 858 -12.82 -8.24 -3.88
C GLY A 858 -11.89 -7.89 -2.72
N GLU A 859 -10.58 -7.81 -2.96
CA GLU A 859 -9.62 -7.43 -1.93
C GLU A 859 -9.63 -5.91 -1.72
N PRO A 860 -9.55 -5.42 -0.46
CA PRO A 860 -9.48 -3.99 -0.19
C PRO A 860 -8.26 -3.33 -0.85
N LEU A 861 -8.46 -2.14 -1.40
CA LEU A 861 -7.34 -1.34 -1.89
C LEU A 861 -6.45 -0.92 -0.72
N THR A 862 -5.14 -0.97 -0.92
CA THR A 862 -4.15 -0.48 0.05
C THR A 862 -3.42 0.74 -0.49
N ALA A 863 -2.82 1.52 0.38
CA ALA A 863 -2.03 2.70 0.02
C ALA A 863 -0.58 2.54 0.50
N GLU A 864 0.36 2.81 -0.39
CA GLU A 864 1.77 2.92 -0.06
C GLU A 864 2.05 4.18 0.77
N GLY A 865 2.91 4.05 1.77
CA GLY A 865 3.36 5.11 2.67
C GLY A 865 4.57 4.63 3.47
N THR A 866 5.01 5.42 4.46
CA THR A 866 6.01 4.96 5.44
C THR A 866 5.57 3.68 6.15
N THR A 867 4.26 3.52 6.34
CA THR A 867 3.62 2.27 6.74
C THR A 867 2.45 2.02 5.79
N PRO A 868 2.38 0.86 5.12
CA PRO A 868 1.22 0.51 4.30
C PRO A 868 -0.06 0.51 5.13
N LYS A 869 -1.15 1.02 4.56
CA LYS A 869 -2.48 1.05 5.20
C LYS A 869 -3.58 0.67 4.23
N ILE A 870 -4.75 0.34 4.75
CA ILE A 870 -5.98 0.30 3.92
C ILE A 870 -6.18 1.71 3.36
N ALA A 871 -6.40 1.78 2.05
CA ALA A 871 -6.59 3.05 1.38
C ALA A 871 -7.91 3.69 1.82
N ASP A 872 -7.91 5.01 2.01
CA ASP A 872 -9.08 5.79 2.38
C ASP A 872 -9.46 6.80 1.29
N ALA A 873 -10.48 7.63 1.57
CA ALA A 873 -10.99 8.58 0.58
C ALA A 873 -9.98 9.66 0.17
N PHE A 874 -8.96 9.96 0.98
CA PHE A 874 -7.87 10.87 0.59
C PHE A 874 -6.79 10.20 -0.26
N ASP A 875 -6.83 8.87 -0.39
CA ASP A 875 -5.97 8.10 -1.25
C ASP A 875 -6.56 7.92 -2.65
N TYR A 876 -7.85 7.58 -2.74
CA TYR A 876 -8.50 7.18 -3.98
C TYR A 876 -9.80 7.93 -4.32
N GLY A 877 -10.28 8.84 -3.47
CA GLY A 877 -11.56 9.52 -3.65
C GLY A 877 -12.76 8.58 -3.48
N GLY A 878 -13.55 8.39 -4.54
CA GLY A 878 -14.65 7.42 -4.59
C GLY A 878 -14.20 5.95 -4.63
N GLY A 879 -12.96 5.68 -5.07
CA GLY A 879 -12.42 4.33 -5.21
C GLY A 879 -11.73 4.10 -6.55
N LEU A 880 -11.45 2.84 -6.86
CA LEU A 880 -11.04 2.40 -8.20
C LEU A 880 -12.24 2.46 -9.14
N VAL A 881 -12.06 3.07 -10.31
CA VAL A 881 -13.12 3.25 -11.32
C VAL A 881 -13.79 1.93 -11.74
N ASP A 882 -15.13 1.94 -11.81
CA ASP A 882 -15.96 0.89 -12.39
C ASP A 882 -16.78 1.47 -13.54
N MET A 883 -16.25 1.32 -14.75
CA MET A 883 -16.83 1.98 -15.92
C MET A 883 -18.16 1.35 -16.38
N GLU A 884 -18.37 0.06 -16.15
CA GLU A 884 -19.63 -0.60 -16.54
C GLU A 884 -20.76 -0.10 -15.66
N LYS A 885 -20.54 0.00 -14.35
CA LYS A 885 -21.54 0.61 -13.44
C LYS A 885 -21.72 2.10 -13.69
N ALA A 886 -20.67 2.84 -14.04
CA ALA A 886 -20.78 4.26 -14.37
C ALA A 886 -21.69 4.54 -15.59
N THR A 887 -21.98 3.53 -16.42
CA THR A 887 -22.89 3.66 -17.56
C THR A 887 -24.35 3.78 -17.13
N ASP A 888 -24.72 3.14 -16.02
CA ASP A 888 -26.06 3.21 -15.46
C ASP A 888 -25.97 3.39 -13.94
N PRO A 889 -25.65 4.61 -13.48
CA PRO A 889 -25.40 4.88 -12.07
C PRO A 889 -26.70 4.98 -11.25
N GLY A 890 -27.86 5.01 -11.88
CA GLY A 890 -29.15 5.29 -11.23
C GLY A 890 -29.32 6.78 -10.87
N LEU A 891 -28.50 7.30 -9.95
CA LEU A 891 -28.53 8.71 -9.54
C LEU A 891 -27.20 9.43 -9.79
N VAL A 892 -27.29 10.73 -10.06
CA VAL A 892 -26.12 11.62 -10.17
C VAL A 892 -26.28 12.89 -9.33
N TYR A 893 -25.16 13.32 -8.75
CA TYR A 893 -24.97 14.63 -8.11
C TYR A 893 -24.59 15.64 -9.20
N ASP A 894 -25.61 16.09 -9.92
CA ASP A 894 -25.43 17.06 -11.00
C ASP A 894 -25.19 18.48 -10.45
N MET A 895 -24.44 19.28 -11.19
CA MET A 895 -24.11 20.67 -10.83
C MET A 895 -24.20 21.56 -12.07
N ASP A 896 -24.60 22.81 -11.87
CA ASP A 896 -24.56 23.85 -12.88
C ASP A 896 -23.65 25.02 -12.50
N MET A 897 -23.60 26.06 -13.34
CA MET A 897 -22.76 27.22 -13.07
C MET A 897 -23.12 27.97 -11.79
N ASN A 898 -24.37 27.90 -11.30
CA ASN A 898 -24.77 28.50 -10.03
C ASN A 898 -24.10 27.77 -8.85
N ASP A 899 -23.94 26.44 -8.93
CA ASP A 899 -23.22 25.68 -7.92
C ASP A 899 -21.73 26.04 -7.89
N TYR A 900 -21.11 26.25 -9.06
CA TYR A 900 -19.72 26.71 -9.13
C TYR A 900 -19.55 28.16 -8.65
N VAL A 901 -20.49 29.05 -8.98
CA VAL A 901 -20.57 30.41 -8.40
C VAL A 901 -20.67 30.32 -6.88
N HIS A 902 -21.52 29.42 -6.38
CA HIS A 902 -21.69 29.21 -4.95
C HIS A 902 -20.37 28.75 -4.29
N TYR A 903 -19.64 27.82 -4.89
CA TYR A 903 -18.29 27.45 -4.43
C TYR A 903 -17.36 28.66 -4.38
N LEU A 904 -17.24 29.41 -5.47
CA LEU A 904 -16.38 30.58 -5.57
C LEU A 904 -16.75 31.63 -4.50
N CYS A 905 -18.04 31.89 -4.29
CA CYS A 905 -18.53 32.82 -3.28
C CYS A 905 -18.29 32.33 -1.83
N SER A 906 -18.24 31.02 -1.61
CA SER A 906 -17.95 30.43 -0.29
C SER A 906 -16.45 30.45 0.05
N ALA A 907 -15.59 30.54 -0.96
CA ALA A 907 -14.15 30.65 -0.80
C ALA A 907 -13.75 32.10 -0.51
N ALA A 908 -13.03 32.32 0.60
CA ALA A 908 -12.71 33.66 1.12
C ALA A 908 -11.88 34.57 0.19
N LEU A 909 -11.40 34.06 -0.95
CA LEU A 909 -10.48 34.75 -1.87
C LEU A 909 -11.15 35.35 -3.13
N TYR A 910 -12.44 35.10 -3.36
CA TYR A 910 -13.17 35.65 -4.51
C TYR A 910 -14.11 36.78 -4.09
N SER A 911 -13.91 37.97 -4.69
CA SER A 911 -14.85 39.09 -4.60
C SER A 911 -15.93 38.98 -5.67
N ASP A 912 -17.08 39.64 -5.46
CA ASP A 912 -18.17 39.73 -6.46
C ASP A 912 -17.66 40.09 -7.87
N LYS A 913 -16.68 41.01 -7.95
CA LYS A 913 -16.06 41.43 -9.22
C LYS A 913 -15.29 40.28 -9.89
N ARG A 914 -14.56 39.46 -9.12
CA ARG A 914 -13.82 38.30 -9.64
C ARG A 914 -14.78 37.20 -10.08
N VAL A 915 -15.79 36.89 -9.27
CA VAL A 915 -16.84 35.91 -9.61
C VAL A 915 -17.58 36.31 -10.88
N SER A 916 -18.00 37.58 -10.98
CA SER A 916 -18.69 38.11 -12.16
C SER A 916 -17.82 38.04 -13.43
N ALA A 917 -16.51 38.29 -13.31
CA ALA A 917 -15.57 38.18 -14.43
C ALA A 917 -15.37 36.73 -14.89
N LEU A 918 -15.22 35.78 -13.96
CA LEU A 918 -15.00 34.36 -14.26
C LEU A 918 -16.24 33.69 -14.88
N THR A 919 -17.42 34.12 -14.46
CA THR A 919 -18.70 33.49 -14.86
C THR A 919 -19.33 34.17 -16.07
N GLY A 920 -18.80 35.33 -16.49
CA GLY A 920 -19.33 36.13 -17.60
C GLY A 920 -20.64 36.85 -17.29
N ASN A 921 -21.12 36.81 -16.04
CA ASN A 921 -22.36 37.44 -15.62
C ASN A 921 -22.07 38.62 -14.67
N VAL A 922 -22.10 39.82 -15.23
CA VAL A 922 -21.69 41.11 -14.61
C VAL A 922 -22.56 41.52 -13.42
N THR A 923 -23.70 40.86 -13.19
CA THR A 923 -24.65 41.18 -12.12
C THR A 923 -24.67 40.16 -10.97
N THR A 924 -23.80 39.14 -10.99
CA THR A 924 -23.79 38.08 -9.97
C THR A 924 -23.21 38.60 -8.66
N LYS A 925 -24.08 39.04 -7.74
CA LYS A 925 -23.71 39.27 -6.35
C LYS A 925 -23.68 37.92 -5.63
N CYS A 926 -22.62 37.66 -4.86
CA CYS A 926 -22.62 36.51 -3.98
C CYS A 926 -23.85 36.57 -3.03
N PRO A 927 -24.55 35.45 -2.79
CA PRO A 927 -25.72 35.43 -1.92
C PRO A 927 -25.39 36.03 -0.54
N SER A 928 -26.24 36.93 -0.04
CA SER A 928 -26.03 37.64 1.24
C SER A 928 -26.14 36.75 2.47
N SER A 929 -26.77 35.57 2.34
CA SER A 929 -26.65 34.47 3.30
C SER A 929 -25.45 33.61 2.89
N SER A 930 -24.36 33.66 3.66
CA SER A 930 -23.16 32.83 3.47
C SER A 930 -23.55 31.35 3.39
N SER A 931 -23.74 30.87 2.19
CA SER A 931 -24.09 29.48 1.93
C SER A 931 -22.82 28.66 2.12
N SER A 932 -22.91 27.52 2.81
CA SER A 932 -21.73 26.80 3.29
C SER A 932 -21.03 26.10 2.13
N ILE A 933 -19.70 26.14 2.10
CA ILE A 933 -18.89 25.30 1.20
C ILE A 933 -19.24 23.80 1.34
N LEU A 934 -19.77 23.39 2.50
CA LEU A 934 -20.22 22.03 2.76
C LEU A 934 -21.45 21.64 1.93
N ASP A 935 -22.28 22.58 1.51
CA ASP A 935 -23.54 22.36 0.77
C ASP A 935 -23.35 22.25 -0.75
N ILE A 936 -22.12 22.35 -1.24
CA ILE A 936 -21.82 22.16 -2.66
C ILE A 936 -22.16 20.72 -3.05
N ASN A 937 -22.87 20.56 -4.17
CA ASN A 937 -23.43 19.29 -4.59
C ASN A 937 -22.40 18.32 -5.23
N VAL A 938 -21.21 18.21 -4.64
CA VAL A 938 -20.20 17.21 -5.04
C VAL A 938 -20.55 15.82 -4.48
N PRO A 939 -20.14 14.72 -5.16
CA PRO A 939 -20.41 13.34 -4.75
C PRO A 939 -19.50 12.89 -3.58
N SER A 940 -19.38 13.71 -2.54
CA SER A 940 -18.65 13.44 -1.30
C SER A 940 -19.13 14.38 -0.18
N ILE A 941 -18.87 13.98 1.06
CA ILE A 941 -19.08 14.83 2.23
C ILE A 941 -17.78 14.86 3.03
N THR A 942 -17.08 15.98 3.03
CA THR A 942 -15.91 16.19 3.89
C THR A 942 -16.15 17.33 4.85
N ILE A 943 -16.09 17.04 6.15
CA ILE A 943 -16.23 18.03 7.23
C ILE A 943 -14.87 18.19 7.90
N PRO A 944 -14.07 19.20 7.49
CA PRO A 944 -12.72 19.39 8.01
C PRO A 944 -12.71 20.01 9.41
N ASP A 945 -13.83 20.58 9.85
CA ASP A 945 -13.92 21.36 11.09
C ASP A 945 -15.30 21.19 11.73
N LEU A 946 -15.53 20.02 12.35
CA LEU A 946 -16.75 19.77 13.11
C LEU A 946 -16.61 20.36 14.53
N LYS A 947 -17.09 21.60 14.70
CA LYS A 947 -17.17 22.30 16.00
C LYS A 947 -18.53 22.13 16.66
N GLY A 948 -18.57 21.55 17.87
CA GLY A 948 -19.74 21.55 18.74
C GLY A 948 -20.97 20.79 18.18
N ASN A 949 -22.05 21.53 17.90
CA ASN A 949 -23.37 21.00 17.52
C ASN A 949 -23.39 20.26 16.17
N VAL A 950 -24.49 19.53 15.94
CA VAL A 950 -24.81 18.84 14.68
C VAL A 950 -24.61 19.76 13.47
N LYS A 951 -23.82 19.32 12.49
CA LYS A 951 -23.73 19.96 11.17
C LYS A 951 -24.71 19.30 10.22
N VAL A 952 -25.55 20.11 9.59
CA VAL A 952 -26.52 19.67 8.60
C VAL A 952 -26.03 20.10 7.23
N ILE A 953 -25.95 19.15 6.31
CA ILE A 953 -25.42 19.34 4.96
C ILE A 953 -26.50 18.93 3.96
N THR A 954 -26.70 19.72 2.93
CA THR A 954 -27.71 19.44 1.90
C THR A 954 -27.06 18.90 0.63
N ARG A 955 -27.69 17.91 0.00
CA ARG A 955 -27.34 17.39 -1.32
C ARG A 955 -28.59 17.24 -2.17
N THR A 956 -28.43 17.34 -3.47
CA THR A 956 -29.49 17.10 -4.46
C THR A 956 -29.04 16.04 -5.44
N VAL A 957 -29.86 15.02 -5.65
CA VAL A 957 -29.61 13.97 -6.64
C VAL A 957 -30.62 14.05 -7.76
N THR A 958 -30.17 13.79 -8.97
CA THR A 958 -30.99 13.67 -10.18
C THR A 958 -31.06 12.20 -10.58
N ASN A 959 -32.27 11.68 -10.80
CA ASN A 959 -32.46 10.33 -11.32
C ASN A 959 -32.19 10.30 -12.82
N VAL A 960 -31.23 9.46 -13.22
CA VAL A 960 -30.88 9.15 -14.60
C VAL A 960 -31.15 7.69 -14.98
N GLY A 961 -31.63 6.90 -14.02
CA GLY A 961 -32.08 5.53 -14.21
C GLY A 961 -33.59 5.42 -14.48
N PRO A 962 -34.20 4.26 -14.18
CA PRO A 962 -35.62 4.01 -14.41
C PRO A 962 -36.55 5.02 -13.71
N VAL A 963 -37.64 5.38 -14.38
CA VAL A 963 -38.74 6.13 -13.77
C VAL A 963 -39.51 5.20 -12.82
N ASP A 964 -40.04 5.74 -11.72
CA ASP A 964 -40.73 5.00 -10.66
C ASP A 964 -39.79 4.14 -9.78
N SER A 965 -38.66 4.73 -9.38
CA SER A 965 -37.63 4.13 -8.52
C SER A 965 -37.66 4.71 -7.10
N VAL A 966 -37.37 3.88 -6.09
CA VAL A 966 -37.27 4.29 -4.69
C VAL A 966 -35.90 3.89 -4.14
N TYR A 967 -35.16 4.86 -3.60
CA TYR A 967 -33.84 4.64 -3.02
C TYR A 967 -33.88 4.77 -1.50
N LYS A 968 -33.16 3.88 -0.81
CA LYS A 968 -32.98 3.87 0.64
C LYS A 968 -31.51 4.10 1.01
N PRO A 969 -31.21 4.81 2.11
CA PRO A 969 -29.84 5.08 2.50
C PRO A 969 -29.25 3.90 3.28
N VAL A 970 -28.00 3.56 2.98
CA VAL A 970 -27.14 2.66 3.73
C VAL A 970 -25.94 3.47 4.22
N ILE A 971 -25.83 3.60 5.54
CA ILE A 971 -24.85 4.50 6.19
C ILE A 971 -23.77 3.66 6.84
N LYS A 972 -22.52 3.89 6.44
CA LYS A 972 -21.33 3.46 7.18
C LYS A 972 -20.74 4.71 7.84
N ALA A 973 -21.12 4.98 9.08
CA ALA A 973 -20.66 6.18 9.78
C ALA A 973 -19.12 6.15 9.98
N PRO A 974 -18.43 7.29 9.84
CA PRO A 974 -17.04 7.40 10.28
C PRO A 974 -16.92 7.00 11.75
N LEU A 975 -15.87 6.22 12.08
CA LEU A 975 -15.69 5.67 13.42
C LEU A 975 -15.82 6.76 14.49
N GLY A 976 -16.70 6.56 15.48
CA GLY A 976 -16.95 7.48 16.59
C GLY A 976 -17.85 8.70 16.30
N PHE A 977 -18.31 8.89 15.06
CA PHE A 977 -19.26 9.96 14.68
C PHE A 977 -20.66 9.41 14.45
N ASP A 978 -21.68 10.22 14.71
CA ASP A 978 -23.07 9.89 14.36
C ASP A 978 -23.44 10.55 13.02
N VAL A 979 -24.05 9.78 12.12
CA VAL A 979 -24.53 10.25 10.82
C VAL A 979 -26.00 9.86 10.64
N LYS A 980 -26.85 10.85 10.35
CA LYS A 980 -28.28 10.66 10.07
C LYS A 980 -28.66 11.30 8.75
N VAL A 981 -29.57 10.68 8.00
CA VAL A 981 -30.04 11.16 6.69
C VAL A 981 -31.54 11.40 6.75
N SER A 982 -32.00 12.47 6.09
CA SER A 982 -33.43 12.80 5.96
C SER A 982 -33.74 13.37 4.58
N PRO A 983 -34.78 12.91 3.86
CA PRO A 983 -35.72 11.84 4.25
C PRO A 983 -35.07 10.44 4.26
N GLU A 984 -35.74 9.45 4.85
CA GLU A 984 -35.26 8.05 4.89
C GLU A 984 -35.46 7.30 3.56
N GLU A 985 -36.17 7.89 2.59
CA GLU A 985 -36.35 7.34 1.25
C GLU A 985 -36.41 8.48 0.22
N LEU A 986 -35.87 8.24 -0.98
CA LEU A 986 -36.01 9.14 -2.14
C LEU A 986 -36.87 8.47 -3.20
N VAL A 987 -37.99 9.10 -3.55
CA VAL A 987 -38.97 8.58 -4.50
C VAL A 987 -38.91 9.40 -5.79
N PHE A 988 -38.66 8.73 -6.92
CA PHE A 988 -38.63 9.35 -8.24
C PHE A 988 -39.74 8.79 -9.12
N ASN A 989 -40.48 9.67 -9.78
CA ASN A 989 -41.61 9.32 -10.66
C ASN A 989 -41.64 10.30 -11.85
N LYS A 990 -42.62 10.16 -12.75
CA LYS A 990 -42.73 11.04 -13.95
C LYS A 990 -42.74 12.55 -13.64
N GLY A 991 -43.19 12.97 -12.46
CA GLY A 991 -43.23 14.36 -12.02
C GLY A 991 -42.06 14.78 -11.12
N THR A 992 -41.19 13.85 -10.71
CA THR A 992 -40.10 14.10 -9.76
C THR A 992 -38.82 13.41 -10.23
N SER A 993 -37.95 14.17 -10.89
CA SER A 993 -36.64 13.71 -11.39
C SER A 993 -35.46 14.16 -10.51
N LYS A 994 -35.66 15.14 -9.63
CA LYS A 994 -34.66 15.62 -8.67
C LYS A 994 -35.22 15.52 -7.25
N ALA A 995 -34.37 15.12 -6.31
CA ALA A 995 -34.71 15.06 -4.89
C ALA A 995 -33.56 15.59 -4.04
N ALA A 996 -33.88 16.41 -3.05
CA ALA A 996 -32.93 16.91 -2.07
C ALA A 996 -33.00 16.10 -0.78
N PHE A 997 -31.86 15.90 -0.14
CA PHE A 997 -31.76 15.28 1.18
C PHE A 997 -30.74 16.01 2.04
N THR A 998 -30.84 15.80 3.35
CA THR A 998 -29.94 16.37 4.34
C THR A 998 -29.19 15.27 5.07
N VAL A 999 -27.93 15.53 5.40
CA VAL A 999 -27.06 14.68 6.21
C VAL A 999 -26.68 15.45 7.46
N SER A 1000 -27.06 14.92 8.62
CA SER A 1000 -26.74 15.46 9.93
C SER A 1000 -25.59 14.69 10.54
N VAL A 1001 -24.50 15.37 10.87
CA VAL A 1001 -23.28 14.78 11.47
C VAL A 1001 -22.99 15.41 12.82
N SER A 1002 -22.76 14.60 13.86
CA SER A 1002 -22.29 15.05 15.17
C SER A 1002 -21.04 14.31 15.62
N SER A 1003 -20.29 14.93 16.54
CA SER A 1003 -19.02 14.41 17.05
C SER A 1003 -19.14 13.11 17.85
N GLY A 1004 -20.36 12.63 18.13
CA GLY A 1004 -20.63 11.36 18.78
C GLY A 1004 -19.87 11.22 20.10
N SER A 1005 -18.97 10.23 20.15
CA SER A 1005 -18.14 9.93 21.33
C SER A 1005 -16.93 10.86 21.50
N TYR A 1006 -16.54 11.63 20.48
CA TYR A 1006 -15.36 12.48 20.54
C TYR A 1006 -15.58 13.75 21.37
N LYS A 1007 -14.61 14.04 22.24
CA LYS A 1007 -14.57 15.24 23.12
C LYS A 1007 -13.29 16.07 22.92
N ALA A 1008 -12.44 15.69 21.96
CA ALA A 1008 -11.15 16.32 21.67
C ALA A 1008 -10.93 16.40 20.16
N ASN A 1009 -9.94 17.20 19.74
CA ASN A 1009 -9.56 17.28 18.33
C ASN A 1009 -9.11 15.91 17.81
N THR A 1010 -9.43 15.62 16.56
CA THR A 1010 -9.14 14.32 15.92
C THR A 1010 -8.42 14.50 14.59
N GLY A 1011 -7.86 13.41 14.05
CA GLY A 1011 -7.58 13.30 12.62
C GLY A 1011 -8.87 13.12 11.81
N PHE A 1012 -8.75 12.89 10.51
CA PHE A 1012 -9.90 12.53 9.69
C PHE A 1012 -10.26 11.05 9.89
N PHE A 1013 -11.56 10.79 10.08
CA PHE A 1013 -12.15 9.46 10.04
C PHE A 1013 -13.04 9.33 8.81
N PHE A 1014 -13.15 8.10 8.30
CA PHE A 1014 -13.78 7.81 7.02
C PHE A 1014 -14.95 6.84 7.15
N GLY A 1015 -15.98 7.09 6.35
CA GLY A 1015 -17.20 6.32 6.22
C GLY A 1015 -17.79 6.49 4.81
N SER A 1016 -19.04 6.09 4.63
CA SER A 1016 -19.76 6.26 3.37
C SER A 1016 -21.27 6.38 3.56
N LEU A 1017 -21.93 7.00 2.58
CA LEU A 1017 -23.38 7.02 2.41
C LEU A 1017 -23.70 6.41 1.06
N THR A 1018 -24.56 5.39 1.02
CA THR A 1018 -25.01 4.76 -0.23
C THR A 1018 -26.51 4.88 -0.38
N TRP A 1019 -26.99 5.40 -1.50
CA TRP A 1019 -28.39 5.27 -1.88
C TRP A 1019 -28.57 4.00 -2.72
N SER A 1020 -29.47 3.11 -2.30
CA SER A 1020 -29.73 1.85 -3.00
C SER A 1020 -31.21 1.64 -3.29
N ASP A 1021 -31.54 1.26 -4.52
CA ASP A 1021 -32.87 0.78 -4.93
C ASP A 1021 -32.92 -0.76 -5.05
N GLY A 1022 -31.86 -1.45 -4.61
CA GLY A 1022 -31.66 -2.89 -4.74
C GLY A 1022 -30.95 -3.32 -6.03
N LEU A 1023 -30.84 -2.44 -7.03
CA LEU A 1023 -30.11 -2.68 -8.28
C LEU A 1023 -28.89 -1.76 -8.40
N HIS A 1024 -29.09 -0.46 -8.23
CA HIS A 1024 -28.09 0.59 -8.24
C HIS A 1024 -27.60 0.86 -6.82
N ASN A 1025 -26.30 1.11 -6.68
CA ASN A 1025 -25.69 1.57 -5.44
C ASN A 1025 -24.93 2.86 -5.74
N VAL A 1026 -25.43 3.96 -5.19
CA VAL A 1026 -24.88 5.31 -5.40
C VAL A 1026 -24.14 5.70 -4.13
N THR A 1027 -22.85 5.38 -4.08
CA THR A 1027 -22.03 5.51 -2.87
C THR A 1027 -21.21 6.80 -2.90
N ILE A 1028 -21.26 7.61 -1.85
CA ILE A 1028 -20.37 8.73 -1.64
C ILE A 1028 -19.52 8.54 -0.38
N PRO A 1029 -18.23 8.91 -0.40
CA PRO A 1029 -17.38 8.92 0.79
C PRO A 1029 -17.80 10.02 1.77
N VAL A 1030 -17.65 9.72 3.06
CA VAL A 1030 -17.89 10.65 4.17
C VAL A 1030 -16.62 10.74 5.01
N SER A 1031 -16.02 11.92 5.12
CA SER A 1031 -14.76 12.16 5.84
C SER A 1031 -14.96 13.25 6.87
N VAL A 1032 -14.67 12.99 8.15
CA VAL A 1032 -14.99 13.93 9.24
C VAL A 1032 -13.82 14.09 10.18
N ARG A 1033 -13.56 15.34 10.57
CA ARG A 1033 -12.60 15.71 11.61
C ARG A 1033 -13.29 16.56 12.68
N ALA A 1034 -13.27 16.10 13.93
CA ALA A 1034 -13.72 16.87 15.08
C ALA A 1034 -12.66 17.90 15.49
N ASN A 1035 -13.09 19.12 15.77
CA ASN A 1035 -12.23 20.21 16.19
C ASN A 1035 -12.95 21.05 17.27
N PHE A 1036 -12.41 21.04 18.48
CA PHE A 1036 -12.93 21.75 19.65
C PHE A 1036 -12.03 22.93 20.05
N ILE A 1037 -10.74 22.90 19.68
CA ILE A 1037 -9.77 23.98 19.92
C ILE A 1037 -9.16 24.42 18.60
N ASP A 1038 -9.38 25.69 18.27
CA ASP A 1038 -8.84 26.30 17.05
C ASP A 1038 -7.30 26.35 17.06
N ASN A 1039 -6.69 26.04 15.92
CA ASN A 1039 -5.24 26.06 15.71
C ASN A 1039 -4.42 25.11 16.59
N PHE A 1040 -5.06 24.10 17.19
CA PHE A 1040 -4.34 23.05 17.91
C PHE A 1040 -3.71 22.06 16.91
N TYR A 1041 -2.38 22.00 16.89
CA TYR A 1041 -1.62 21.04 16.09
C TYR A 1041 -1.76 19.63 16.68
N LEU A 1042 -2.17 18.66 15.86
CA LEU A 1042 -2.16 17.23 16.16
C LEU A 1042 -0.94 16.55 15.56
#